data_AF-G9KKU4-F1
#
_entry.id   AF-G9KKU4-F1
#
_cell.length_a   1.000
_cell.length_b   1.000
_cell.length_c   1.000
_cell.angle_alpha   90.00
_cell.angle_beta   90.00
_cell.angle_gamma   90.00
#
_symmetry.space_group_name_H-M   'P 1'
#
loop_
_entity.id
_entity.type
_entity.pdbx_description
1 polymer ?
#
loop_
_entity_poly.entity_id
_entity_poly.type
_entity_poly.pdbx_seq_one_letter_code
_entity_poly.pdbx_strand_id
1 'polypeptide(L)'
;EFEGDFSLEGLRLWKTAFSAMTQNPRPGSPLRNGQAVVNKGSSNSYKMVEDKKIVIMPCKCAPSRQLVQAWLHAKEEYERSKKLSKTEPTGVVKSAENFSSSVNPDDKPVVPPKMSTAPHTLPTTAHTKEDVDNAHIALQAPTMGCSRTISENQALPPVASTNDAEKVEDDDDDDYYISYSSPDSPVIPPWQQATSPDSKTLNGDERPTSPVEELHSLNIESILKPVKDGIQKSPCREPLEPLVISPINVRARTGICDPLCLHSTPIVQRKLLERLPEASSLSPLSTEPKTQKLSHKKESNTDTLGRVLLTPAKNQFAAVNTPKKETSQIDGPSLNNTYGFKVSVQNLQEAKALHEIQNLTLISVELHARTRRDLEPDPEFDPICALFYCITSDTPLPDTDKTELTGVIVIDKDKTVSSQDIRYQTPLLIRSGITGLEVTYAPDEKALFQEITDIIKRYDPDILLGYEIQMHSWGYLLQRAAALSVDLCQMISRVPDDKIENRFAPERDDYGSDTMSEINIVGRITLNLWRIMRNEVALTNYTFENVSFHVLHQRFPLFTFRVLSDWFDNKTDLYRWKMVDHYISRVRGNLQMLEQLDLIGKTSEMARLFGIQFLHVLTRGSQYRVESMMLRIAKPMNYIPLTPSVQQRSQMRAPQCVPLIMEPESRFYSNSVLVLDFQSLYPSIVIAYNYCFSTCLGHVENLGKYDEFKFGCTSLRVPPDLLYQIRHDITVSPNGIAFVKPSVRKGVLPRMLEEILKTRLMVKQSMKAYKQDRALSRMLDARQLGLKLIANVTFGYTAANFSGRMPCIEVGDSIVHKARETLERAIKLVNDTKKWGARVVYGDTDSMFVLLKGATKEQSFKIGQEIAEAVTATNPKPVKLKFEKVYLPCVLQTKKRYVGYMYETLEQKDPVFDAKGIETVRRDSCPAVSKILERSLKLLFETRDLSLIKQYVQRQCMKLLEGTASIQDFIFAKEYRGSFSYKPGACVPALELTRKMLTYDRRSEPRVGERVPYVIICGAPGVPLIQLVRRPVEVLQDPALRLNATYYITKQILPPLARIFSLIGIDVFSWYHELPRIQKATSSSRSEPEGRKGTISQYFTTLHCPVCDDLTQHGICTKCRSQPQHVAVILNQEIRELERKQEQLVKICKNCTGC
;
A
#
# COMPACT_ATOMS: atom_id res chain seq x y z
N GLU A 1 17.57 13.65 22.31
CA GLU A 1 17.46 14.88 23.12
C GLU A 1 18.82 15.13 23.77
N PHE A 2 19.05 16.32 24.31
CA PHE A 2 20.10 16.57 25.31
C PHE A 2 19.52 17.57 26.31
N GLU A 3 19.72 17.29 27.60
CA GLU A 3 19.30 18.15 28.71
C GLU A 3 20.57 18.84 29.24
N GLY A 4 20.59 20.17 29.23
CA GLY A 4 21.76 20.99 29.57
C GLY A 4 21.77 22.31 28.79
N ASP A 5 22.12 23.40 29.47
CA ASP A 5 21.91 24.76 28.97
C ASP A 5 22.90 25.19 27.88
N PHE A 6 22.47 26.16 27.05
CA PHE A 6 23.23 26.67 25.92
C PHE A 6 24.43 27.51 26.36
N SER A 7 25.64 26.96 26.28
CA SER A 7 26.87 27.75 26.42
C SER A 7 27.25 28.45 25.10
N LEU A 8 27.67 29.71 25.21
CA LEU A 8 28.05 30.55 24.07
C LEU A 8 29.29 30.00 23.33
N GLU A 9 30.16 29.28 24.04
CA GLU A 9 31.28 28.52 23.47
C GLU A 9 30.82 27.31 22.66
N GLY A 10 29.78 26.59 23.11
CA GLY A 10 29.14 25.52 22.34
C GLY A 10 28.54 26.03 21.04
N LEU A 11 27.94 27.23 21.06
CA LEU A 11 27.42 27.89 19.85
C LEU A 11 28.55 28.26 18.87
N ARG A 12 29.68 28.79 19.37
CA ARG A 12 30.88 29.08 18.56
C ARG A 12 31.51 27.80 17.97
N LEU A 13 31.55 26.71 18.72
CA LEU A 13 32.00 25.41 18.24
C LEU A 13 31.13 24.92 17.06
N TRP A 14 29.80 24.99 17.19
CA TRP A 14 28.88 24.60 16.12
C TRP A 14 28.95 25.52 14.89
N LYS A 15 29.07 26.84 15.07
CA LYS A 15 29.24 27.80 13.95
C LYS A 15 30.54 27.52 13.17
N THR A 16 31.61 27.16 13.88
CA THR A 16 32.90 26.75 13.29
C THR A 16 32.79 25.41 12.57
N ALA A 17 32.14 24.41 13.18
CA ALA A 17 31.94 23.09 12.59
C ALA A 17 31.08 23.15 11.31
N PHE A 18 29.98 23.91 11.30
CA PHE A 18 29.16 24.09 10.10
C PHE A 18 29.92 24.81 8.97
N SER A 19 30.73 25.82 9.29
CA SER A 19 31.60 26.47 8.29
C SER A 19 32.59 25.48 7.67
N ALA A 20 33.26 24.66 8.51
CA ALA A 20 34.18 23.63 8.04
C ALA A 20 33.50 22.52 7.21
N MET A 21 32.24 22.17 7.51
CA MET A 21 31.47 21.16 6.77
C MET A 21 30.82 21.66 5.47
N THR A 22 30.76 22.98 5.24
CA THR A 22 30.07 23.57 4.06
C THR A 22 31.00 24.05 2.95
N GLN A 23 32.31 24.18 3.20
CA GLN A 23 33.30 24.52 2.16
C GLN A 23 33.68 23.32 1.28
N ASN A 24 32.83 23.01 0.29
CA ASN A 24 33.20 22.11 -0.81
C ASN A 24 34.26 22.75 -1.74
N PRO A 25 35.22 21.97 -2.27
CA PRO A 25 36.23 22.48 -3.20
C PRO A 25 35.62 22.89 -4.56
N ARG A 26 36.22 23.88 -5.22
CA ARG A 26 35.78 24.36 -6.54
C ARG A 26 35.95 23.28 -7.62
N PRO A 27 35.02 23.15 -8.59
CA PRO A 27 35.15 22.20 -9.69
C PRO A 27 36.16 22.69 -10.75
N GLY A 28 37.10 21.82 -11.17
CA GLY A 28 38.03 22.19 -12.25
C GLY A 28 39.30 21.34 -12.39
N SER A 29 39.19 20.04 -12.69
CA SER A 29 40.25 19.26 -13.38
C SER A 29 39.71 17.87 -13.80
N PRO A 30 40.24 17.24 -14.86
CA PRO A 30 39.64 16.05 -15.46
C PRO A 30 40.06 14.73 -14.82
N LEU A 31 39.17 13.74 -14.88
CA LEU A 31 39.48 12.32 -14.68
C LEU A 31 40.44 11.84 -15.78
N ARG A 32 41.46 11.05 -15.40
CA ARG A 32 42.36 10.38 -16.35
C ARG A 32 42.45 8.89 -16.03
N ASN A 33 42.10 8.05 -17.00
CA ASN A 33 42.27 6.60 -16.89
C ASN A 33 43.77 6.24 -16.82
N GLY A 34 44.08 5.18 -16.07
CA GLY A 34 45.39 4.54 -16.05
C GLY A 34 45.23 3.02 -16.02
N GLN A 35 45.58 2.35 -17.12
CA GLN A 35 45.68 0.89 -17.15
C GLN A 35 47.00 0.45 -16.50
N ALA A 36 47.01 -0.74 -15.90
CA ALA A 36 48.24 -1.47 -15.58
C ALA A 36 48.01 -2.96 -15.83
N VAL A 37 48.85 -3.58 -16.66
CA VAL A 37 48.78 -5.02 -16.95
C VAL A 37 49.89 -5.74 -16.17
N VAL A 38 49.45 -6.72 -15.39
CA VAL A 38 50.13 -7.91 -14.86
C VAL A 38 51.60 -8.12 -15.27
N ASN A 39 52.45 -8.39 -14.28
CA ASN A 39 53.45 -9.46 -14.45
C ASN A 39 53.67 -10.28 -13.14
N LYS A 40 54.24 -11.48 -13.29
CA LYS A 40 54.11 -12.59 -12.31
C LYS A 40 55.19 -12.60 -11.22
N GLY A 41 54.89 -13.17 -10.05
CA GLY A 41 55.90 -13.45 -9.02
C GLY A 41 55.45 -14.21 -7.76
N SER A 42 55.48 -15.55 -7.81
CA SER A 42 55.49 -16.48 -6.65
C SER A 42 54.26 -16.51 -5.70
N SER A 43 54.24 -17.52 -4.83
CA SER A 43 53.13 -17.89 -3.94
C SER A 43 53.32 -17.40 -2.50
N ASN A 44 52.24 -16.91 -1.86
CA ASN A 44 51.71 -17.52 -0.63
C ASN A 44 50.40 -16.86 -0.16
N SER A 45 49.67 -17.58 0.71
CA SER A 45 48.37 -17.17 1.22
C SER A 45 48.47 -16.13 2.35
N TYR A 46 47.82 -14.97 2.18
CA TYR A 46 47.33 -14.16 3.30
C TYR A 46 46.02 -13.46 2.93
N LYS A 47 45.14 -13.27 3.93
CA LYS A 47 43.86 -12.57 3.76
C LYS A 47 44.12 -11.08 3.51
N MET A 48 43.68 -10.56 2.36
CA MET A 48 43.48 -9.11 2.21
C MET A 48 42.29 -8.69 3.10
N VAL A 49 42.48 -7.62 3.87
CA VAL A 49 41.41 -7.00 4.66
C VAL A 49 40.75 -5.96 3.75
N GLU A 50 39.46 -6.13 3.48
CA GLU A 50 38.68 -5.16 2.71
C GLU A 50 38.63 -3.78 3.41
N ASP A 51 38.51 -2.72 2.61
CA ASP A 51 38.58 -1.33 3.08
C ASP A 51 37.56 -1.01 4.17
N LYS A 52 38.05 -0.93 5.42
CA LYS A 52 37.29 -0.38 6.53
C LYS A 52 37.06 1.11 6.31
N LYS A 53 35.88 1.44 5.75
CA LYS A 53 35.33 2.81 5.76
C LYS A 53 35.52 3.42 7.15
N ILE A 54 36.26 4.52 7.23
CA ILE A 54 36.54 5.22 8.47
C ILE A 54 35.24 5.89 8.95
N VAL A 55 34.55 5.26 9.89
CA VAL A 55 33.33 5.80 10.51
C VAL A 55 33.74 6.82 11.57
N ILE A 56 33.64 8.11 11.23
CA ILE A 56 33.81 9.19 12.21
C ILE A 56 32.56 9.24 13.09
N MET A 57 32.65 8.62 14.26
CA MET A 57 31.65 8.73 15.33
C MET A 57 31.79 10.09 16.04
N PRO A 58 30.70 10.81 16.33
CA PRO A 58 30.74 11.95 17.25
C PRO A 58 31.16 11.48 18.64
N CYS A 59 32.23 12.05 19.20
CA CYS A 59 32.62 11.80 20.58
C CYS A 59 31.53 12.33 21.53
N LYS A 60 31.13 11.52 22.52
CA LYS A 60 30.11 11.91 23.53
C LYS A 60 30.59 12.98 24.52
N CYS A 61 31.89 13.29 24.51
CA CYS A 61 32.53 14.34 25.29
C CYS A 61 33.55 15.06 24.38
N ALA A 62 33.87 16.32 24.67
CA ALA A 62 34.90 17.04 23.92
C ALA A 62 36.30 16.40 24.13
N PRO A 63 37.14 16.28 23.10
CA PRO A 63 38.51 15.78 23.25
C PRO A 63 39.38 16.77 24.03
N SER A 64 40.36 16.26 24.77
CA SER A 64 41.28 17.12 25.54
C SER A 64 42.12 18.02 24.62
N ARG A 65 42.46 19.21 25.09
CA ARG A 65 43.26 20.21 24.35
C ARG A 65 44.60 19.62 23.85
N GLN A 66 45.21 18.72 24.62
CA GLN A 66 46.43 17.99 24.26
C GLN A 66 46.22 17.06 23.06
N LEU A 67 45.12 16.30 23.01
CA LEU A 67 44.78 15.44 21.86
C LEU A 67 44.54 16.26 20.58
N VAL A 68 43.88 17.42 20.71
CA VAL A 68 43.69 18.34 19.58
C VAL A 68 45.03 18.91 19.08
N GLN A 69 45.94 19.30 19.98
CA GLN A 69 47.27 19.78 19.61
C GLN A 69 48.13 18.68 18.96
N ALA A 70 48.10 17.45 19.47
CA ALA A 70 48.80 16.31 18.88
C ALA A 70 48.29 15.99 17.46
N TRP A 71 46.97 16.06 17.24
CA TRP A 71 46.39 15.87 15.90
C TRP A 71 46.77 16.98 14.93
N LEU A 72 46.81 18.24 15.38
CA LEU A 72 47.26 19.37 14.56
C LEU A 72 48.74 19.23 14.15
N HIS A 73 49.62 18.79 15.06
CA HIS A 73 51.02 18.52 14.74
C HIS A 73 51.16 17.43 13.67
N ALA A 74 50.48 16.30 13.85
CA ALA A 74 50.48 15.20 12.89
C ALA A 74 49.94 15.62 11.50
N LYS A 75 48.97 16.55 11.45
CA LYS A 75 48.47 17.14 10.21
C LYS A 75 49.52 18.02 9.52
N GLU A 76 50.27 18.84 10.27
CA GLU A 76 51.37 19.62 9.70
C GLU A 76 52.50 18.74 9.15
N GLU A 77 52.87 17.67 9.87
CA GLU A 77 53.88 16.71 9.41
C GLU A 77 53.43 16.01 8.11
N TYR A 78 52.16 15.62 8.03
CA TYR A 78 51.57 15.06 6.81
C TYR A 78 51.55 16.06 5.64
N GLU A 79 51.24 17.34 5.87
CA GLU A 79 51.27 18.35 4.81
C GLU A 79 52.69 18.75 4.40
N ARG A 80 53.68 18.65 5.29
CA ARG A 80 55.11 18.78 4.95
C ARG A 80 55.57 17.60 4.09
N SER A 81 55.28 16.36 4.48
CA SER A 81 55.68 15.16 3.72
C SER A 81 55.12 15.18 2.29
N LYS A 82 53.89 15.66 2.11
CA LYS A 82 53.22 15.80 0.80
C LYS A 82 53.81 16.89 -0.10
N LYS A 83 54.58 17.84 0.43
CA LYS A 83 55.28 18.89 -0.35
C LYS A 83 56.69 18.51 -0.79
N LEU A 84 57.30 17.50 -0.17
CA LEU A 84 58.68 17.05 -0.43
C LEU A 84 58.82 16.08 -1.62
N SER A 85 57.72 15.65 -2.24
CA SER A 85 57.70 14.56 -3.24
C SER A 85 57.76 15.01 -4.71
N LYS A 86 58.32 16.19 -5.01
CA LYS A 86 58.48 16.70 -6.39
C LYS A 86 59.82 17.40 -6.62
N THR A 87 60.83 16.61 -6.98
CA THR A 87 62.05 17.08 -7.66
C THR A 87 62.49 15.99 -8.65
N GLU A 88 62.77 16.36 -9.89
CA GLU A 88 63.23 15.41 -10.93
C GLU A 88 64.74 15.15 -10.83
N PRO A 89 65.21 14.04 -11.44
CA PRO A 89 66.39 14.14 -12.28
C PRO A 89 66.19 13.56 -13.69
N THR A 90 66.60 14.37 -14.65
CA THR A 90 66.94 14.11 -16.06
C THR A 90 67.57 12.75 -16.41
N GLY A 91 67.30 12.23 -17.63
CA GLY A 91 68.39 11.69 -18.47
C GLY A 91 68.09 10.57 -19.49
N VAL A 92 68.67 10.74 -20.70
CA VAL A 92 69.17 9.69 -21.64
C VAL A 92 68.19 8.90 -22.56
N VAL A 93 68.06 9.45 -23.77
CA VAL A 93 68.00 8.87 -25.14
C VAL A 93 68.19 7.35 -25.35
N LYS A 94 67.33 6.73 -26.19
CA LYS A 94 67.55 5.74 -27.31
C LYS A 94 66.25 4.90 -27.51
N SER A 95 65.58 4.76 -28.67
CA SER A 95 65.91 4.48 -30.10
C SER A 95 65.80 2.98 -30.48
N ALA A 96 65.47 2.67 -31.75
CA ALA A 96 64.99 1.37 -32.30
C ALA A 96 63.48 1.12 -32.01
N GLU A 97 62.58 0.91 -32.99
CA GLU A 97 62.44 -0.21 -33.97
C GLU A 97 61.84 -1.49 -33.33
N ASN A 98 60.99 -2.30 -33.98
CA ASN A 98 60.74 -2.49 -35.43
C ASN A 98 59.39 -3.21 -35.73
N PHE A 99 58.95 -3.22 -37.02
CA PHE A 99 57.96 -4.09 -37.73
C PHE A 99 56.63 -4.56 -37.05
N SER A 100 55.51 -4.83 -37.74
CA SER A 100 54.92 -4.34 -39.02
C SER A 100 53.54 -4.99 -39.23
N SER A 101 52.64 -4.33 -39.97
CA SER A 101 51.41 -4.94 -40.49
C SER A 101 51.60 -5.62 -41.86
N SER A 102 50.67 -6.53 -42.18
CA SER A 102 50.28 -6.94 -43.54
C SER A 102 48.76 -7.21 -43.49
N VAL A 103 47.96 -7.15 -44.56
CA VAL A 103 48.21 -7.30 -46.01
C VAL A 103 47.57 -6.13 -46.82
N ASN A 104 47.93 -6.01 -48.09
CA ASN A 104 47.58 -5.00 -49.12
C ASN A 104 47.30 -5.76 -50.46
N PRO A 105 46.98 -5.16 -51.63
CA PRO A 105 46.68 -3.76 -51.98
C PRO A 105 45.49 -3.61 -53.00
N ASP A 106 45.52 -2.53 -53.81
CA ASP A 106 44.94 -2.29 -55.17
C ASP A 106 43.74 -1.30 -55.25
N ASP A 107 43.75 -0.23 -56.08
CA ASP A 107 44.80 0.32 -56.97
C ASP A 107 44.74 1.88 -57.08
N LYS A 108 45.39 2.49 -58.10
CA LYS A 108 46.03 3.84 -58.09
C LYS A 108 45.25 5.08 -58.64
N PRO A 109 45.79 6.33 -58.47
CA PRO A 109 45.02 7.59 -58.49
C PRO A 109 45.40 8.64 -59.57
N VAL A 110 44.66 9.77 -59.60
CA VAL A 110 44.92 11.07 -60.30
C VAL A 110 43.92 12.14 -59.76
N VAL A 111 44.13 13.47 -59.66
CA VAL A 111 45.32 14.36 -59.53
C VAL A 111 44.85 15.77 -59.00
N PRO A 112 45.70 16.66 -58.41
CA PRO A 112 45.31 17.97 -57.81
C PRO A 112 45.62 19.19 -58.75
N PRO A 113 45.61 20.52 -58.38
CA PRO A 113 45.59 21.16 -57.03
C PRO A 113 44.97 22.61 -56.85
N LYS A 114 45.19 23.18 -55.63
CA LYS A 114 45.45 24.61 -55.25
C LYS A 114 44.32 25.67 -54.97
N MET A 115 44.34 26.14 -53.70
CA MET A 115 44.49 27.54 -53.18
C MET A 115 43.33 28.58 -53.06
N SER A 116 42.93 28.80 -51.80
CA SER A 116 42.92 30.06 -51.00
C SER A 116 42.13 31.35 -51.40
N THR A 117 41.17 31.72 -50.52
CA THR A 117 40.85 33.07 -49.97
C THR A 117 40.58 34.29 -50.87
N ALA A 118 39.29 34.65 -51.02
CA ALA A 118 38.60 35.94 -50.71
C ALA A 118 39.13 37.32 -51.26
N PRO A 119 38.33 38.42 -51.26
CA PRO A 119 36.85 38.61 -51.19
C PRO A 119 36.26 39.63 -52.24
N HIS A 120 34.98 40.03 -52.05
CA HIS A 120 34.33 41.32 -52.46
C HIS A 120 33.53 41.52 -53.80
N THR A 121 32.21 41.72 -53.63
CA THR A 121 31.23 42.64 -54.32
C THR A 121 30.93 42.63 -55.85
N LEU A 122 29.67 42.27 -56.19
CA LEU A 122 28.59 42.95 -56.99
C LEU A 122 28.92 44.05 -58.06
N PRO A 123 28.04 44.38 -59.06
CA PRO A 123 26.58 44.06 -59.22
C PRO A 123 26.03 43.76 -60.67
N THR A 124 24.69 43.64 -60.76
CA THR A 124 23.73 44.24 -61.79
C THR A 124 23.08 43.41 -62.93
N THR A 125 21.73 43.55 -63.02
CA THR A 125 20.80 43.49 -64.21
C THR A 125 20.56 42.16 -64.96
N ALA A 126 19.41 41.90 -65.63
CA ALA A 126 18.22 42.72 -65.97
C ALA A 126 16.90 41.92 -66.16
N HIS A 127 15.73 42.58 -65.88
CA HIS A 127 14.37 42.53 -66.50
C HIS A 127 13.66 41.19 -66.89
N THR A 128 12.33 41.08 -67.08
CA THR A 128 11.29 42.02 -67.60
C THR A 128 9.85 41.82 -67.04
N LYS A 129 9.14 42.96 -66.80
CA LYS A 129 7.75 43.34 -67.25
C LYS A 129 6.53 42.48 -66.83
N GLU A 130 5.27 42.97 -66.79
CA GLU A 130 4.60 44.29 -67.04
C GLU A 130 3.23 44.24 -66.28
N ASP A 131 2.47 45.29 -65.93
CA ASP A 131 2.65 46.69 -65.47
C ASP A 131 1.22 47.26 -65.12
N VAL A 132 1.05 48.58 -64.89
CA VAL A 132 -0.26 49.33 -64.73
C VAL A 132 -0.99 49.06 -63.40
N ASP A 133 -1.36 50.00 -62.51
CA ASP A 133 -1.20 51.46 -62.31
C ASP A 133 -1.67 51.77 -60.85
N ASN A 134 -1.56 52.91 -60.13
CA ASN A 134 -0.85 54.21 -60.08
C ASN A 134 -1.13 54.74 -58.61
N ALA A 135 -0.94 55.94 -58.05
CA ALA A 135 -0.36 57.28 -58.31
C ALA A 135 -0.17 57.96 -56.90
N HIS A 136 0.41 59.14 -56.64
CA HIS A 136 1.30 60.08 -57.35
C HIS A 136 1.80 61.12 -56.30
N ILE A 137 3.06 61.60 -56.35
CA ILE A 137 3.57 62.88 -55.76
C ILE A 137 3.58 63.01 -54.19
N ALA A 138 4.45 63.75 -53.49
CA ALA A 138 5.90 64.07 -53.61
C ALA A 138 6.41 64.81 -52.32
N LEU A 139 7.74 64.89 -52.15
CA LEU A 139 8.56 65.96 -51.50
C LEU A 139 8.41 66.35 -49.98
N GLN A 140 9.59 66.30 -49.31
CA GLN A 140 10.21 67.29 -48.39
C GLN A 140 9.39 68.12 -47.36
N ALA A 141 9.69 67.90 -46.05
CA ALA A 141 10.32 68.84 -45.07
C ALA A 141 9.79 70.30 -44.87
N PRO A 142 10.33 71.14 -43.93
CA PRO A 142 11.00 70.92 -42.63
C PRO A 142 10.41 71.81 -41.46
N THR A 143 11.10 71.82 -40.30
CA THR A 143 11.33 73.00 -39.38
C THR A 143 10.22 73.65 -38.53
N MET A 144 10.67 74.17 -37.35
CA MET A 144 10.09 75.22 -36.47
C MET A 144 8.77 74.90 -35.72
N GLY A 145 8.49 75.43 -34.51
CA GLY A 145 9.29 76.24 -33.55
C GLY A 145 9.27 75.60 -32.14
N CYS A 146 10.15 75.95 -31.19
CA CYS A 146 10.15 77.19 -30.37
C CYS A 146 8.89 77.30 -29.49
N SER A 147 8.92 77.50 -28.16
CA SER A 147 9.91 78.11 -27.23
C SER A 147 9.98 77.28 -25.91
N ARG A 148 11.02 77.28 -25.05
CA ARG A 148 11.69 78.37 -24.32
C ARG A 148 10.68 79.20 -23.46
N THR A 149 10.91 79.57 -22.19
CA THR A 149 12.11 79.55 -21.31
C THR A 149 11.74 79.99 -19.88
N ILE A 150 12.59 79.66 -18.87
CA ILE A 150 12.94 80.51 -17.68
C ILE A 150 11.80 80.84 -16.67
N SER A 151 12.05 81.17 -15.40
CA SER A 151 13.01 80.67 -14.38
C SER A 151 12.58 81.27 -13.02
N GLU A 152 13.10 80.70 -11.92
CA GLU A 152 13.52 81.41 -10.70
C GLU A 152 12.63 82.44 -9.94
N ASN A 153 12.44 82.10 -8.65
CA ASN A 153 12.77 82.89 -7.45
C ASN A 153 11.66 83.58 -6.59
N GLN A 154 11.63 83.10 -5.33
CA GLN A 154 11.61 83.85 -4.05
C GLN A 154 10.45 84.79 -3.70
N ALA A 155 9.74 84.49 -2.60
CA ALA A 155 9.93 85.18 -1.29
C ALA A 155 9.02 84.66 -0.14
N LEU A 156 9.67 84.06 0.86
CA LEU A 156 9.57 84.08 2.35
C LEU A 156 8.30 84.60 3.14
N PRO A 157 8.19 84.28 4.47
CA PRO A 157 6.91 84.13 5.22
C PRO A 157 6.68 85.20 6.34
N PRO A 158 5.80 84.96 7.35
CA PRO A 158 6.30 84.39 8.64
C PRO A 158 5.33 83.58 9.56
N VAL A 159 5.92 82.69 10.39
CA VAL A 159 5.56 82.38 11.82
C VAL A 159 4.22 81.62 12.11
N ALA A 160 4.10 80.66 13.06
CA ALA A 160 4.94 80.25 14.21
C ALA A 160 4.93 78.73 14.53
N SER A 161 6.03 78.22 15.14
CA SER A 161 6.14 77.26 16.27
C SER A 161 5.24 75.99 16.37
N THR A 162 5.71 74.79 16.73
CA THR A 162 7.03 74.17 17.06
C THR A 162 6.78 72.63 17.15
N ASN A 163 7.74 71.69 17.20
CA ASN A 163 9.21 71.73 17.31
C ASN A 163 9.89 70.51 16.64
N ASP A 164 11.22 70.54 16.64
CA ASP A 164 12.29 69.52 16.45
C ASP A 164 11.90 68.01 16.52
N ALA A 165 12.31 67.09 15.62
CA ALA A 165 13.58 66.80 14.90
C ALA A 165 14.50 65.78 15.63
N GLU A 166 15.30 64.90 15.00
CA GLU A 166 15.62 64.64 13.58
C GLU A 166 16.26 63.22 13.38
N LYS A 167 16.27 62.69 12.13
CA LYS A 167 17.23 61.67 11.59
C LYS A 167 17.26 60.24 12.23
N VAL A 168 18.00 59.25 11.71
CA VAL A 168 18.15 58.59 10.37
C VAL A 168 19.15 57.42 10.50
N GLU A 169 19.01 56.36 9.69
CA GLU A 169 19.95 55.23 9.44
C GLU A 169 20.21 54.17 10.55
N ASP A 170 19.74 52.95 10.24
CA ASP A 170 20.41 51.63 10.24
C ASP A 170 20.93 50.87 11.50
N ASP A 171 21.15 49.56 11.25
CA ASP A 171 21.70 48.44 12.03
C ASP A 171 20.87 47.68 13.09
N ASP A 172 21.18 46.37 13.18
CA ASP A 172 20.50 45.28 13.91
C ASP A 172 20.70 45.31 15.44
N ASP A 173 19.76 44.76 16.22
CA ASP A 173 20.03 43.56 17.07
C ASP A 173 18.77 42.92 17.73
N ASP A 174 19.00 41.79 18.40
CA ASP A 174 18.10 40.73 18.91
C ASP A 174 16.87 41.06 19.81
N ASP A 175 15.97 40.07 19.88
CA ASP A 175 15.01 39.67 20.93
C ASP A 175 14.68 40.63 22.10
N TYR A 176 13.37 40.87 22.34
CA TYR A 176 12.79 40.60 23.67
C TYR A 176 11.26 40.33 23.64
N TYR A 177 10.78 39.50 24.57
CA TYR A 177 9.41 38.98 24.63
C TYR A 177 8.66 39.53 25.87
N ILE A 178 7.72 40.46 25.70
CA ILE A 178 6.92 41.02 26.83
C ILE A 178 5.41 41.04 26.54
N SER A 179 4.67 40.72 27.60
CA SER A 179 3.21 40.61 27.74
C SER A 179 2.39 41.79 27.20
N TYR A 180 1.17 41.48 26.73
CA TYR A 180 0.01 42.37 26.88
C TYR A 180 -1.00 41.76 27.86
N SER A 181 -1.20 42.45 28.98
CA SER A 181 -2.25 42.15 29.96
C SER A 181 -3.43 43.10 29.75
N SER A 182 -4.67 42.60 29.89
CA SER A 182 -5.89 43.41 29.96
C SER A 182 -6.70 43.07 31.22
N PRO A 183 -7.44 44.01 31.84
CA PRO A 183 -7.76 43.91 33.27
C PRO A 183 -9.16 43.38 33.62
N ASP A 184 -9.22 42.86 34.85
CA ASP A 184 -10.28 42.93 35.86
C ASP A 184 -11.68 42.32 35.67
N SER A 185 -11.97 41.42 36.62
CA SER A 185 -13.27 40.84 36.96
C SER A 185 -14.15 41.77 37.79
N PRO A 186 -15.47 41.49 37.84
CA PRO A 186 -16.18 41.39 39.12
C PRO A 186 -17.14 40.16 39.16
N VAL A 187 -17.52 39.52 40.29
CA VAL A 187 -17.10 39.61 41.71
C VAL A 187 -17.72 38.45 42.56
N ILE A 188 -17.29 38.30 43.83
CA ILE A 188 -17.93 37.61 44.99
C ILE A 188 -17.77 36.06 45.19
N PRO A 189 -17.64 35.57 46.47
CA PRO A 189 -16.80 34.41 46.81
C PRO A 189 -17.40 33.32 47.79
N PRO A 190 -16.92 33.07 49.04
CA PRO A 190 -16.05 31.93 49.36
C PRO A 190 -16.56 30.98 50.47
N TRP A 191 -16.06 29.72 50.50
CA TRP A 191 -16.11 28.88 51.70
C TRP A 191 -14.79 28.13 51.98
N GLN A 192 -14.38 28.21 53.24
CA GLN A 192 -13.46 27.33 54.01
C GLN A 192 -11.95 27.24 53.70
N GLN A 193 -11.21 27.83 54.64
CA GLN A 193 -9.87 27.45 55.13
C GLN A 193 -10.01 26.19 56.06
N ALA A 194 -9.05 25.66 56.84
CA ALA A 194 -7.83 26.27 57.41
C ALA A 194 -6.80 25.27 57.99
N THR A 195 -5.55 25.75 58.09
CA THR A 195 -4.53 25.58 59.17
C THR A 195 -4.19 24.23 59.83
N SER A 196 -2.91 24.15 60.21
CA SER A 196 -2.25 23.16 61.08
C SER A 196 -2.71 23.15 62.55
N PRO A 197 -2.34 22.07 63.28
CA PRO A 197 -1.86 22.20 64.66
C PRO A 197 -0.46 21.57 64.87
N ASP A 198 0.25 22.05 65.88
CA ASP A 198 1.50 21.45 66.40
C ASP A 198 1.56 21.65 67.93
N SER A 199 1.72 20.58 68.71
CA SER A 199 1.83 20.67 70.18
C SER A 199 2.41 19.42 70.87
N LYS A 200 3.71 19.50 71.20
CA LYS A 200 4.42 18.93 72.36
C LYS A 200 3.73 17.86 73.24
N THR A 201 4.44 16.74 73.48
CA THR A 201 4.52 16.13 74.83
C THR A 201 5.80 15.31 75.08
N LEU A 202 6.69 15.87 75.90
CA LEU A 202 7.60 15.26 76.90
C LEU A 202 8.42 13.96 76.64
N ASN A 203 9.72 14.07 76.99
CA ASN A 203 10.71 13.01 77.33
C ASN A 203 11.18 12.13 76.14
N GLY A 204 12.39 11.56 76.11
CA GLY A 204 13.32 11.15 77.18
C GLY A 204 13.20 9.63 77.38
N ASP A 205 14.25 8.80 77.37
CA ASP A 205 15.70 9.07 77.46
C ASP A 205 16.56 7.93 76.84
N GLU A 206 17.89 8.06 76.93
CA GLU A 206 18.96 7.02 76.97
C GLU A 206 18.82 5.68 76.16
N ARG A 207 19.68 5.45 75.14
CA ARG A 207 20.95 4.65 75.17
C ARG A 207 20.74 3.10 75.07
N PRO A 208 21.77 2.22 75.26
CA PRO A 208 22.65 1.78 74.18
C PRO A 208 22.64 0.24 73.95
N THR A 209 23.20 -0.29 72.86
CA THR A 209 24.58 -0.86 72.77
C THR A 209 24.74 -1.39 71.32
N SER A 210 25.79 -1.20 70.52
CA SER A 210 27.27 -1.21 70.66
C SER A 210 27.91 -2.60 70.69
N PRO A 211 29.08 -2.84 70.05
CA PRO A 211 29.65 -2.20 68.85
C PRO A 211 30.27 -3.24 67.86
N VAL A 212 30.97 -2.78 66.80
CA VAL A 212 32.34 -3.19 66.39
C VAL A 212 32.73 -2.48 65.07
N GLU A 213 33.70 -1.56 65.20
CA GLU A 213 34.89 -1.28 64.37
C GLU A 213 35.02 -1.73 62.89
N GLU A 214 35.74 -1.02 62.00
CA GLU A 214 36.09 0.42 61.94
C GLU A 214 36.68 0.85 60.56
N LEU A 215 36.75 2.17 60.36
CA LEU A 215 37.64 2.99 59.51
C LEU A 215 37.86 2.78 57.98
N HIS A 216 37.95 3.95 57.34
CA HIS A 216 38.33 4.22 55.94
C HIS A 216 39.81 3.91 55.61
N SER A 217 40.14 3.75 54.32
CA SER A 217 41.10 4.65 53.60
C SER A 217 41.19 4.36 52.08
N LEU A 218 42.02 5.15 51.37
CA LEU A 218 42.04 5.31 49.91
C LEU A 218 43.24 4.63 49.19
N ASN A 219 43.05 4.38 47.89
CA ASN A 219 44.01 4.54 46.77
C ASN A 219 45.09 3.48 46.39
N ILE A 220 45.19 3.31 45.06
CA ILE A 220 46.40 3.19 44.20
C ILE A 220 47.06 1.81 43.90
N GLU A 221 47.07 1.51 42.59
CA GLU A 221 48.04 0.81 41.71
C GLU A 221 48.73 -0.55 42.02
N SER A 222 48.25 -1.58 41.29
CA SER A 222 49.05 -2.34 40.28
C SER A 222 49.95 -3.54 40.68
N ILE A 223 50.66 -4.06 39.65
CA ILE A 223 51.84 -4.96 39.66
C ILE A 223 51.65 -6.51 39.64
N LEU A 224 52.02 -7.07 38.45
CA LEU A 224 52.65 -8.37 38.13
C LEU A 224 51.93 -9.74 38.13
N LYS A 225 52.33 -10.53 37.11
CA LYS A 225 52.35 -12.01 36.97
C LYS A 225 53.79 -12.50 37.32
N PRO A 226 54.19 -13.81 37.34
CA PRO A 226 53.57 -15.01 36.73
C PRO A 226 53.78 -16.33 37.55
N VAL A 227 53.95 -17.46 36.83
CA VAL A 227 54.36 -18.84 37.23
C VAL A 227 53.19 -19.83 37.48
N LYS A 228 53.18 -21.11 37.06
CA LYS A 228 53.61 -21.87 35.84
C LYS A 228 53.96 -23.32 36.24
N ASP A 229 53.17 -24.31 35.78
CA ASP A 229 53.50 -25.75 35.62
C ASP A 229 52.24 -26.47 35.04
N GLY A 230 52.28 -27.66 34.41
CA GLY A 230 53.39 -28.54 33.99
C GLY A 230 52.86 -29.95 33.56
N ILE A 231 53.58 -30.70 32.70
CA ILE A 231 53.35 -32.14 32.33
C ILE A 231 52.12 -32.38 31.39
N GLN A 232 52.26 -32.66 30.07
CA GLN A 232 52.51 -33.95 29.35
C GLN A 232 51.36 -35.00 29.44
N LYS A 233 50.91 -35.74 28.39
CA LYS A 233 51.48 -36.15 27.06
C LYS A 233 50.38 -36.33 25.96
N SER A 234 50.76 -36.69 24.73
CA SER A 234 49.99 -36.82 23.47
C SER A 234 49.70 -38.31 23.07
N PRO A 235 49.30 -38.74 21.82
CA PRO A 235 48.76 -38.07 20.61
C PRO A 235 47.59 -38.80 19.83
N CYS A 236 46.93 -38.13 18.86
CA CYS A 236 46.14 -38.69 17.71
C CYS A 236 44.86 -39.54 18.05
N ARG A 237 43.93 -39.88 17.13
CA ARG A 237 43.81 -39.77 15.64
C ARG A 237 42.31 -39.53 15.23
N GLU A 238 41.98 -39.69 13.94
CA GLU A 238 40.64 -39.47 13.32
C GLU A 238 39.53 -40.44 13.80
N PRO A 239 38.24 -40.09 13.56
CA PRO A 239 37.16 -41.07 13.36
C PRO A 239 36.53 -40.98 11.95
N LEU A 240 36.28 -42.15 11.34
CA LEU A 240 35.44 -42.33 10.15
C LEU A 240 33.93 -42.45 10.52
N GLU A 241 33.09 -42.59 9.49
CA GLU A 241 31.70 -43.04 9.58
C GLU A 241 31.51 -44.35 10.37
N PRO A 242 30.30 -44.59 10.90
CA PRO A 242 29.79 -45.96 11.04
C PRO A 242 28.40 -46.18 10.40
N LEU A 243 28.20 -47.37 9.85
CA LEU A 243 26.94 -47.86 9.29
C LEU A 243 26.10 -48.65 10.32
N VAL A 244 24.77 -48.56 10.15
CA VAL A 244 23.68 -49.54 10.36
C VAL A 244 23.96 -50.84 11.17
N ILE A 245 23.04 -51.21 12.09
CA ILE A 245 22.36 -52.54 12.26
C ILE A 245 21.77 -52.70 13.68
N SER A 246 20.64 -53.43 13.79
CA SER A 246 19.88 -53.75 15.02
C SER A 246 20.31 -55.08 15.70
N PRO A 247 19.82 -55.36 16.92
CA PRO A 247 19.64 -56.75 17.40
C PRO A 247 18.19 -57.09 17.81
N ILE A 248 17.91 -58.39 18.05
CA ILE A 248 16.56 -59.00 18.25
C ILE A 248 16.65 -60.15 19.29
N ASN A 249 15.51 -60.55 19.89
CA ASN A 249 15.24 -61.77 20.73
C ASN A 249 15.61 -61.65 22.24
N VAL A 250 15.10 -62.46 23.21
CA VAL A 250 14.55 -63.85 23.21
C VAL A 250 13.48 -64.11 24.33
N ARG A 251 12.30 -64.69 23.99
CA ARG A 251 11.34 -65.58 24.77
C ARG A 251 10.84 -65.14 26.19
N ALA A 252 9.79 -65.72 26.83
CA ALA A 252 9.15 -67.05 26.72
C ALA A 252 7.60 -67.13 26.95
N ARG A 253 7.07 -68.37 26.96
CA ARG A 253 5.63 -68.83 27.01
C ARG A 253 5.04 -68.75 28.44
N THR A 254 3.72 -68.89 28.71
CA THR A 254 2.58 -69.65 28.11
C THR A 254 1.32 -68.75 27.95
N GLY A 255 0.39 -68.94 26.99
CA GLY A 255 -0.35 -70.17 26.62
C GLY A 255 -1.54 -70.35 27.58
N ILE A 256 -2.80 -70.63 27.19
CA ILE A 256 -3.47 -71.23 26.00
C ILE A 256 -4.85 -70.50 25.83
N CYS A 257 -5.60 -70.39 24.72
CA CYS A 257 -5.88 -71.25 23.55
C CYS A 257 -6.15 -70.46 22.22
N ASP A 258 -6.81 -71.10 21.25
CA ASP A 258 -7.19 -70.66 19.88
C ASP A 258 -8.57 -71.29 19.50
N PRO A 259 -9.32 -70.91 18.41
CA PRO A 259 -8.83 -70.91 17.02
C PRO A 259 -9.33 -69.82 16.03
N LEU A 260 -8.40 -69.34 15.17
CA LEU A 260 -8.40 -69.40 13.67
C LEU A 260 -9.66 -68.94 12.85
N CYS A 261 -9.57 -68.36 11.63
CA CYS A 261 -8.45 -67.80 10.84
C CYS A 261 -8.92 -67.02 9.58
N LEU A 262 -8.12 -66.00 9.20
CA LEU A 262 -7.62 -65.63 7.85
C LEU A 262 -8.53 -65.26 6.64
N HIS A 263 -8.02 -64.25 5.90
CA HIS A 263 -8.01 -64.02 4.43
C HIS A 263 -9.30 -64.26 3.61
N SER A 264 -9.75 -63.33 2.75
CA SER A 264 -9.02 -62.96 1.52
C SER A 264 -9.64 -61.77 0.77
N THR A 265 -8.84 -61.03 0.02
CA THR A 265 -9.30 -60.12 -1.05
C THR A 265 -9.49 -60.86 -2.38
N PRO A 266 -10.57 -60.60 -3.14
CA PRO A 266 -10.60 -60.81 -4.58
C PRO A 266 -10.33 -59.49 -5.34
N ILE A 267 -9.59 -59.60 -6.44
CA ILE A 267 -9.44 -58.57 -7.49
C ILE A 267 -10.36 -58.99 -8.66
N VAL A 268 -10.29 -58.33 -9.84
CA VAL A 268 -10.83 -58.80 -11.15
C VAL A 268 -12.35 -58.58 -11.32
N GLN A 269 -12.90 -58.04 -12.41
CA GLN A 269 -12.34 -57.41 -13.62
C GLN A 269 -13.33 -56.36 -14.18
N ARG A 270 -12.90 -55.58 -15.20
CA ARG A 270 -13.78 -54.83 -16.09
C ARG A 270 -13.56 -55.34 -17.52
N LYS A 271 -14.61 -55.72 -18.24
CA LYS A 271 -14.54 -56.09 -19.67
C LYS A 271 -15.79 -55.64 -20.45
N LEU A 272 -15.75 -55.80 -21.76
CA LEU A 272 -16.49 -54.99 -22.73
C LEU A 272 -17.53 -55.80 -23.54
N LEU A 273 -18.67 -55.15 -23.82
CA LEU A 273 -19.57 -55.28 -24.97
C LEU A 273 -20.25 -56.61 -25.39
N GLU A 274 -21.49 -56.43 -25.82
CA GLU A 274 -22.18 -57.05 -26.98
C GLU A 274 -23.13 -58.26 -26.82
N ARG A 275 -24.26 -58.16 -27.56
CA ARG A 275 -25.28 -59.16 -27.97
C ARG A 275 -26.35 -59.67 -26.98
N LEU A 276 -27.52 -59.03 -27.11
CA LEU A 276 -28.87 -59.58 -27.42
C LEU A 276 -28.99 -61.10 -27.74
N PRO A 277 -30.18 -61.72 -27.57
CA PRO A 277 -31.54 -61.14 -27.59
C PRO A 277 -32.23 -61.14 -26.19
N GLU A 278 -33.52 -61.43 -25.88
CA GLU A 278 -34.68 -62.08 -26.51
C GLU A 278 -36.04 -61.56 -25.93
N ALA A 279 -37.16 -62.00 -26.52
CA ALA A 279 -38.57 -61.77 -26.22
C ALA A 279 -39.07 -62.29 -24.85
N SER A 280 -40.25 -61.92 -24.29
CA SER A 280 -41.27 -60.86 -24.54
C SER A 280 -42.15 -60.74 -23.25
N SER A 281 -43.00 -59.73 -22.98
CA SER A 281 -44.07 -59.18 -23.82
C SER A 281 -44.74 -57.91 -23.24
N LEU A 282 -45.25 -57.02 -24.11
CA LEU A 282 -46.31 -56.00 -23.87
C LEU A 282 -46.02 -54.91 -22.79
N SER A 283 -45.74 -53.62 -23.07
CA SER A 283 -46.17 -52.66 -24.13
C SER A 283 -47.66 -52.25 -24.05
N PRO A 284 -48.04 -50.97 -24.35
CA PRO A 284 -47.34 -50.01 -25.23
C PRO A 284 -47.13 -48.55 -24.74
N LEU A 285 -46.14 -47.88 -25.39
CA LEU A 285 -46.09 -46.47 -25.88
C LEU A 285 -46.61 -45.32 -24.97
N SER A 286 -45.88 -44.25 -24.63
CA SER A 286 -44.96 -43.36 -25.39
C SER A 286 -45.66 -42.56 -26.53
N THR A 287 -45.30 -41.33 -26.89
CA THR A 287 -44.00 -40.63 -26.78
C THR A 287 -44.17 -39.08 -26.77
N GLU A 288 -43.07 -38.35 -26.54
CA GLU A 288 -42.69 -36.98 -26.98
C GLU A 288 -43.46 -36.35 -28.19
N PRO A 289 -43.50 -34.98 -28.41
CA PRO A 289 -42.28 -34.13 -28.39
C PRO A 289 -42.37 -32.57 -28.21
N LYS A 290 -41.18 -31.94 -28.23
CA LYS A 290 -40.80 -30.65 -28.87
C LYS A 290 -41.58 -29.32 -28.62
N THR A 291 -40.85 -28.36 -28.04
CA THR A 291 -40.73 -26.92 -28.42
C THR A 291 -41.92 -26.14 -29.02
N GLN A 292 -42.28 -24.99 -28.42
CA GLN A 292 -42.39 -23.70 -29.13
C GLN A 292 -42.48 -22.45 -28.21
N LYS A 293 -42.45 -21.25 -28.82
CA LYS A 293 -42.57 -19.92 -28.19
C LYS A 293 -44.04 -19.47 -28.10
N LEU A 294 -44.31 -18.47 -27.24
CA LEU A 294 -45.42 -17.46 -27.19
C LEU A 294 -45.88 -17.33 -25.71
N SER A 295 -45.57 -16.29 -24.94
CA SER A 295 -45.87 -14.84 -25.03
C SER A 295 -47.22 -14.44 -24.42
N HIS A 296 -47.22 -13.41 -23.56
CA HIS A 296 -48.40 -12.69 -23.03
C HIS A 296 -49.31 -13.50 -22.07
N LYS A 297 -50.13 -12.91 -21.18
CA LYS A 297 -50.45 -11.50 -20.86
C LYS A 297 -51.09 -11.45 -19.45
N LYS A 298 -50.84 -10.37 -18.66
CA LYS A 298 -51.78 -9.79 -17.65
C LYS A 298 -52.22 -10.74 -16.48
N GLU A 299 -52.87 -10.31 -15.38
CA GLU A 299 -52.94 -8.99 -14.74
C GLU A 299 -53.09 -9.05 -13.20
N SER A 300 -52.72 -7.93 -12.57
CA SER A 300 -53.16 -7.33 -11.30
C SER A 300 -54.06 -8.06 -10.28
N ASN A 301 -53.66 -7.90 -9.02
CA ASN A 301 -54.44 -7.44 -7.85
C ASN A 301 -55.82 -8.06 -7.52
N THR A 302 -55.93 -8.58 -6.29
CA THR A 302 -57.01 -8.20 -5.35
C THR A 302 -56.51 -8.18 -3.90
N ASP A 303 -56.63 -7.04 -3.23
CA ASP A 303 -56.81 -6.95 -1.77
C ASP A 303 -58.15 -7.65 -1.37
N THR A 304 -58.53 -7.94 -0.12
CA THR A 304 -58.36 -7.18 1.14
C THR A 304 -58.81 -8.03 2.36
N LEU A 305 -58.77 -7.41 3.55
CA LEU A 305 -59.66 -7.60 4.72
C LEU A 305 -59.36 -8.74 5.71
N GLY A 306 -59.32 -8.37 7.00
CA GLY A 306 -59.02 -9.29 8.12
C GLY A 306 -58.52 -8.63 9.42
N ARG A 307 -58.98 -7.42 9.78
CA ARG A 307 -58.81 -6.87 11.16
C ARG A 307 -59.86 -7.56 12.07
N VAL A 308 -59.70 -7.74 13.38
CA VAL A 308 -59.64 -6.69 14.42
C VAL A 308 -59.10 -7.23 15.76
N LEU A 309 -58.23 -6.42 16.39
CA LEU A 309 -57.91 -6.27 17.84
C LEU A 309 -58.05 -7.45 18.84
N LEU A 310 -56.91 -7.78 19.48
CA LEU A 310 -56.70 -7.53 20.93
C LEU A 310 -55.25 -7.05 21.15
N THR A 311 -54.98 -6.35 22.27
CA THR A 311 -53.74 -5.56 22.50
C THR A 311 -53.04 -5.95 23.84
N PRO A 312 -52.01 -5.24 24.36
CA PRO A 312 -50.64 -5.69 24.15
C PRO A 312 -49.78 -5.80 25.43
N ALA A 313 -49.27 -6.99 25.77
CA ALA A 313 -48.25 -7.16 26.81
C ALA A 313 -47.36 -8.39 26.56
N LYS A 314 -46.14 -8.36 27.13
CA LYS A 314 -45.15 -9.47 27.16
C LYS A 314 -44.72 -10.03 25.79
N ASN A 315 -43.83 -9.33 25.08
CA ASN A 315 -42.85 -9.96 24.18
C ASN A 315 -41.69 -9.00 23.81
N GLN A 316 -40.74 -8.80 24.74
CA GLN A 316 -39.52 -8.00 24.50
C GLN A 316 -38.20 -8.70 24.89
N PHE A 317 -38.23 -9.94 25.42
CA PHE A 317 -37.04 -10.64 25.91
C PHE A 317 -36.70 -11.97 25.19
N ALA A 318 -37.48 -12.37 24.18
CA ALA A 318 -37.30 -13.66 23.48
C ALA A 318 -36.32 -13.62 22.28
N ALA A 319 -35.96 -12.43 21.78
CA ALA A 319 -35.27 -12.28 20.48
C ALA A 319 -33.72 -12.33 20.54
N VAL A 320 -33.12 -12.60 21.71
CA VAL A 320 -31.65 -12.55 21.91
C VAL A 320 -30.95 -13.86 21.53
N ASN A 321 -31.62 -15.01 21.67
CA ASN A 321 -30.98 -16.32 21.67
C ASN A 321 -31.21 -17.14 20.38
N THR A 322 -30.99 -16.54 19.21
CA THR A 322 -30.73 -17.31 17.97
C THR A 322 -29.24 -17.31 17.67
N PRO A 323 -28.54 -18.47 17.72
CA PRO A 323 -27.09 -18.52 17.48
C PRO A 323 -26.79 -18.28 16.00
N LYS A 324 -26.44 -17.03 15.66
CA LYS A 324 -25.74 -16.74 14.41
C LYS A 324 -24.42 -17.51 14.41
N LYS A 325 -24.01 -18.04 13.26
CA LYS A 325 -22.70 -18.70 13.11
C LYS A 325 -21.60 -17.64 13.15
N GLU A 326 -21.10 -17.36 14.34
CA GLU A 326 -20.03 -16.39 14.56
C GLU A 326 -18.71 -16.91 13.95
N THR A 327 -18.21 -16.20 12.94
CA THR A 327 -16.96 -16.53 12.23
C THR A 327 -15.71 -16.07 12.99
N SER A 328 -15.84 -15.79 14.29
CA SER A 328 -14.98 -14.93 15.07
C SER A 328 -15.25 -15.13 16.56
N GLN A 329 -14.22 -15.36 17.38
CA GLN A 329 -14.37 -15.42 18.84
C GLN A 329 -14.47 -14.02 19.48
N ILE A 330 -14.12 -12.97 18.75
CA ILE A 330 -14.47 -11.58 19.11
C ILE A 330 -15.86 -11.29 18.53
N ASP A 331 -16.84 -11.07 19.41
CA ASP A 331 -18.24 -10.89 18.99
C ASP A 331 -18.39 -9.54 18.27
N GLY A 332 -19.07 -9.49 17.13
CA GLY A 332 -19.25 -8.24 16.40
C GLY A 332 -19.94 -8.42 15.05
N PRO A 333 -20.27 -7.33 14.35
CA PRO A 333 -20.78 -7.43 12.99
C PRO A 333 -19.64 -7.89 12.07
N SER A 334 -19.70 -9.13 11.61
CA SER A 334 -19.28 -9.39 10.23
C SER A 334 -20.18 -8.53 9.32
N LEU A 335 -19.60 -7.94 8.27
CA LEU A 335 -20.36 -7.32 7.20
C LEU A 335 -21.37 -8.35 6.68
N ASN A 336 -22.64 -7.97 6.43
CA ASN A 336 -23.78 -8.87 6.15
C ASN A 336 -23.65 -9.61 4.80
N ASN A 337 -22.70 -10.54 4.78
CA ASN A 337 -22.45 -11.64 3.86
C ASN A 337 -21.84 -12.73 4.75
N THR A 338 -22.19 -14.00 4.55
CA THR A 338 -22.03 -15.07 5.56
C THR A 338 -20.58 -15.33 6.04
N TYR A 339 -19.57 -14.76 5.37
CA TYR A 339 -18.15 -14.85 5.74
C TYR A 339 -17.41 -13.48 5.75
N GLY A 340 -18.13 -12.35 5.73
CA GLY A 340 -17.53 -11.01 5.84
C GLY A 340 -16.69 -10.56 4.63
N PHE A 341 -17.05 -11.00 3.42
CA PHE A 341 -16.32 -10.69 2.18
C PHE A 341 -16.31 -9.20 1.85
N LYS A 342 -15.15 -8.70 1.34
CA LYS A 342 -14.98 -7.27 0.97
C LYS A 342 -15.43 -6.91 -0.45
N VAL A 343 -15.55 -7.89 -1.33
CA VAL A 343 -16.16 -7.74 -2.67
C VAL A 343 -17.43 -8.59 -2.68
N SER A 344 -18.49 -8.14 -3.34
CA SER A 344 -19.73 -8.91 -3.50
C SER A 344 -19.59 -9.96 -4.61
N VAL A 345 -20.27 -11.11 -4.48
CA VAL A 345 -20.53 -11.99 -5.64
C VAL A 345 -21.60 -11.34 -6.51
N GLN A 346 -21.21 -10.34 -7.28
CA GLN A 346 -21.84 -10.15 -8.59
C GLN A 346 -21.09 -11.10 -9.52
N ASN A 347 -21.71 -12.17 -10.00
CA ASN A 347 -21.07 -13.03 -10.99
C ASN A 347 -20.92 -12.21 -12.28
N LEU A 348 -19.69 -11.83 -12.63
CA LEU A 348 -19.41 -10.99 -13.79
C LEU A 348 -19.18 -11.80 -15.07
N GLN A 349 -19.13 -13.14 -14.99
CA GLN A 349 -18.91 -14.04 -16.13
C GLN A 349 -20.11 -14.08 -17.09
N GLU A 350 -21.34 -14.01 -16.55
CA GLU A 350 -22.60 -13.91 -17.32
C GLU A 350 -22.75 -12.60 -18.12
N ALA A 351 -21.74 -11.71 -18.07
CA ALA A 351 -21.82 -10.32 -18.53
C ALA A 351 -20.68 -9.91 -19.46
N LYS A 352 -20.16 -10.83 -20.30
CA LYS A 352 -19.18 -10.51 -21.36
C LYS A 352 -19.61 -9.26 -22.14
N ALA A 353 -18.66 -8.34 -22.39
CA ALA A 353 -18.93 -7.03 -22.95
C ALA A 353 -19.53 -7.07 -24.37
N LEU A 354 -20.10 -5.95 -24.83
CA LEU A 354 -20.69 -5.74 -26.17
C LEU A 354 -19.73 -5.88 -27.37
N HIS A 355 -18.54 -6.43 -27.17
CA HIS A 355 -17.63 -6.85 -28.24
C HIS A 355 -17.63 -8.38 -28.19
N GLU A 356 -18.23 -9.03 -29.19
CA GLU A 356 -18.45 -10.48 -29.16
C GLU A 356 -17.15 -11.29 -29.01
N ILE A 357 -16.04 -10.74 -29.51
CA ILE A 357 -14.70 -11.34 -29.45
C ILE A 357 -13.67 -10.21 -29.29
N GLN A 358 -12.70 -10.31 -28.37
CA GLN A 358 -11.57 -9.34 -28.27
C GLN A 358 -10.30 -9.79 -29.01
N ASN A 359 -10.24 -11.05 -29.47
CA ASN A 359 -9.06 -11.68 -30.10
C ASN A 359 -7.77 -11.57 -29.25
N LEU A 360 -7.90 -11.59 -27.92
CA LEU A 360 -6.77 -11.60 -26.99
C LEU A 360 -6.54 -13.01 -26.47
N THR A 361 -5.30 -13.50 -26.57
CA THR A 361 -4.90 -14.77 -25.97
C THR A 361 -4.05 -14.51 -24.72
N LEU A 362 -4.46 -15.11 -23.60
CA LEU A 362 -3.84 -15.02 -22.29
C LEU A 362 -3.13 -16.32 -21.96
N ILE A 363 -2.01 -16.27 -21.22
CA ILE A 363 -1.40 -17.45 -20.60
C ILE A 363 -1.04 -17.16 -19.13
N SER A 364 -1.55 -18.00 -18.23
CA SER A 364 -1.25 -18.04 -16.80
C SER A 364 -0.26 -19.16 -16.53
N VAL A 365 0.91 -18.84 -15.95
CA VAL A 365 1.95 -19.82 -15.60
C VAL A 365 2.26 -19.79 -14.11
N GLU A 366 2.40 -20.98 -13.52
CA GLU A 366 2.98 -21.22 -12.20
C GLU A 366 3.93 -22.43 -12.31
N LEU A 367 4.91 -22.59 -11.41
CA LEU A 367 5.88 -23.70 -11.50
C LEU A 367 6.23 -24.31 -10.16
N HIS A 368 6.65 -25.57 -10.21
CA HIS A 368 7.19 -26.33 -9.10
C HIS A 368 8.70 -26.52 -9.28
N ALA A 369 9.48 -25.95 -8.36
CA ALA A 369 10.90 -26.25 -8.18
C ALA A 369 11.09 -27.08 -6.90
N ARG A 370 12.01 -28.04 -6.93
CA ARG A 370 12.33 -28.91 -5.77
C ARG A 370 13.18 -28.13 -4.77
N THR A 371 12.65 -27.82 -3.58
CA THR A 371 13.36 -26.98 -2.60
C THR A 371 14.33 -27.73 -1.71
N ARG A 372 15.38 -27.04 -1.26
CA ARG A 372 16.29 -27.47 -0.18
C ARG A 372 15.60 -27.43 1.19
N ARG A 373 14.69 -28.39 1.41
CA ARG A 373 13.83 -28.49 2.61
C ARG A 373 12.97 -27.24 2.80
N ASP A 374 13.10 -26.57 3.96
CA ASP A 374 12.26 -25.48 4.45
C ASP A 374 12.69 -24.08 3.93
N LEU A 375 13.68 -24.03 3.03
CA LEU A 375 14.08 -22.80 2.32
C LEU A 375 13.12 -22.50 1.15
N GLU A 376 12.97 -21.22 0.82
CA GLU A 376 12.25 -20.77 -0.38
C GLU A 376 13.00 -21.20 -1.67
N PRO A 377 12.29 -21.50 -2.78
CA PRO A 377 12.93 -21.98 -4.02
C PRO A 377 13.86 -20.92 -4.59
N ASP A 378 15.08 -21.29 -4.95
CA ASP A 378 16.15 -20.40 -5.41
C ASP A 378 16.67 -20.81 -6.82
N PRO A 379 16.51 -19.99 -7.86
CA PRO A 379 16.76 -20.41 -9.24
C PRO A 379 18.24 -20.68 -9.55
N GLU A 380 19.19 -20.24 -8.74
CA GLU A 380 20.60 -20.62 -8.88
C GLU A 380 20.81 -22.12 -8.55
N PHE A 381 20.07 -22.67 -7.58
CA PHE A 381 20.33 -23.98 -6.99
C PHE A 381 19.22 -25.02 -7.21
N ASP A 382 17.97 -24.61 -7.08
CA ASP A 382 16.80 -25.49 -7.04
C ASP A 382 16.23 -25.69 -8.47
N PRO A 383 16.19 -26.93 -8.99
CA PRO A 383 15.75 -27.19 -10.36
C PRO A 383 14.22 -27.15 -10.48
N ILE A 384 13.73 -26.69 -11.62
CA ILE A 384 12.33 -26.83 -12.01
C ILE A 384 12.05 -28.34 -12.22
N CYS A 385 10.90 -28.79 -11.75
CA CYS A 385 10.45 -30.19 -11.89
C CYS A 385 9.14 -30.30 -12.68
N ALA A 386 8.26 -29.28 -12.59
CA ALA A 386 7.08 -29.15 -13.43
C ALA A 386 6.70 -27.67 -13.63
N LEU A 387 6.21 -27.35 -14.82
CA LEU A 387 5.63 -26.05 -15.19
C LEU A 387 4.15 -26.27 -15.52
N PHE A 388 3.28 -25.48 -14.90
CA PHE A 388 1.83 -25.54 -15.06
C PHE A 388 1.36 -24.32 -15.83
N TYR A 389 0.51 -24.52 -16.84
CA TYR A 389 -0.05 -23.42 -17.61
C TYR A 389 -1.56 -23.56 -17.83
N CYS A 390 -2.23 -22.42 -17.92
CA CYS A 390 -3.56 -22.34 -18.48
C CYS A 390 -3.61 -21.20 -19.52
N ILE A 391 -4.06 -21.51 -20.72
CA ILE A 391 -4.25 -20.58 -21.84
C ILE A 391 -5.75 -20.33 -21.99
N THR A 392 -6.16 -19.08 -22.12
CA THR A 392 -7.53 -18.71 -22.47
C THR A 392 -7.56 -17.71 -23.64
N SER A 393 -8.59 -17.82 -24.47
CA SER A 393 -8.89 -16.86 -25.53
C SER A 393 -10.41 -16.69 -25.69
N ASP A 394 -10.84 -15.57 -26.26
CA ASP A 394 -12.26 -15.38 -26.64
C ASP A 394 -12.66 -16.25 -27.85
N THR A 395 -11.69 -16.61 -28.70
CA THR A 395 -11.87 -17.57 -29.81
C THR A 395 -11.51 -18.99 -29.38
N PRO A 396 -11.98 -20.03 -30.10
CA PRO A 396 -11.37 -21.36 -30.02
C PRO A 396 -9.87 -21.27 -30.27
N LEU A 397 -9.07 -21.98 -29.48
CA LEU A 397 -7.61 -22.00 -29.60
C LEU A 397 -7.19 -22.84 -30.83
N PRO A 398 -6.08 -22.48 -31.51
CA PRO A 398 -5.53 -23.25 -32.62
C PRO A 398 -5.57 -24.77 -32.39
N ASP A 399 -6.04 -25.49 -33.41
CA ASP A 399 -6.22 -26.95 -33.44
C ASP A 399 -7.19 -27.54 -32.39
N THR A 400 -8.03 -26.73 -31.72
CA THR A 400 -9.03 -27.21 -30.74
C THR A 400 -10.36 -26.46 -30.75
N ASP A 401 -11.47 -27.16 -30.43
CA ASP A 401 -12.79 -26.53 -30.20
C ASP A 401 -12.91 -25.79 -28.84
N LYS A 402 -11.80 -25.55 -28.13
CA LYS A 402 -11.78 -25.07 -26.74
C LYS A 402 -11.28 -23.64 -26.61
N THR A 403 -11.92 -22.86 -25.75
CA THR A 403 -11.51 -21.50 -25.35
C THR A 403 -10.59 -21.47 -24.13
N GLU A 404 -10.54 -22.57 -23.35
CA GLU A 404 -9.58 -22.79 -22.24
C GLU A 404 -8.80 -24.08 -22.48
N LEU A 405 -7.47 -24.01 -22.35
CA LEU A 405 -6.56 -25.14 -22.41
C LEU A 405 -5.67 -25.15 -21.16
N THR A 406 -5.68 -26.25 -20.40
CA THR A 406 -4.83 -26.40 -19.20
C THR A 406 -3.87 -27.56 -19.38
N GLY A 407 -2.57 -27.29 -19.25
CA GLY A 407 -1.52 -28.27 -19.49
C GLY A 407 -0.35 -28.17 -18.50
N VAL A 408 0.52 -29.17 -18.57
CA VAL A 408 1.69 -29.33 -17.70
C VAL A 408 2.89 -29.79 -18.52
N ILE A 409 4.05 -29.17 -18.31
CA ILE A 409 5.35 -29.68 -18.76
C ILE A 409 6.04 -30.28 -17.54
N VAL A 410 6.35 -31.58 -17.55
CA VAL A 410 6.98 -32.30 -16.44
C VAL A 410 8.35 -32.81 -16.86
N ILE A 411 9.34 -32.71 -15.97
CA ILE A 411 10.64 -33.33 -16.21
C ILE A 411 10.60 -34.80 -15.75
N ASP A 412 10.79 -35.71 -16.71
CA ASP A 412 10.81 -37.15 -16.52
C ASP A 412 12.14 -37.71 -17.06
N LYS A 413 13.10 -37.88 -16.15
CA LYS A 413 14.47 -38.32 -16.48
C LYS A 413 14.52 -39.79 -16.88
N ASP A 414 13.69 -40.62 -16.26
CA ASP A 414 13.69 -42.08 -16.44
C ASP A 414 13.31 -42.45 -17.88
N LYS A 415 12.51 -41.60 -18.54
CA LYS A 415 12.16 -41.67 -19.96
C LYS A 415 13.37 -41.67 -20.93
N THR A 416 14.57 -41.29 -20.46
CA THR A 416 15.82 -41.36 -21.26
C THR A 416 16.57 -42.67 -21.10
N VAL A 417 16.27 -43.47 -20.07
CA VAL A 417 16.98 -44.72 -19.74
C VAL A 417 16.17 -45.90 -20.23
N SER A 418 16.76 -46.75 -21.09
CA SER A 418 16.14 -47.98 -21.60
C SER A 418 16.10 -49.10 -20.55
N SER A 419 15.49 -48.80 -19.39
CA SER A 419 15.34 -49.72 -18.27
C SER A 419 14.28 -50.78 -18.57
N GLN A 420 14.62 -52.05 -18.36
CA GLN A 420 13.77 -53.19 -18.72
C GLN A 420 12.66 -53.49 -17.69
N ASP A 421 12.48 -52.64 -16.66
CA ASP A 421 11.46 -52.81 -15.63
C ASP A 421 10.15 -52.15 -16.07
N ILE A 422 9.12 -52.98 -16.28
CA ILE A 422 7.81 -52.64 -16.86
C ILE A 422 7.14 -51.43 -16.16
N ARG A 423 7.47 -51.19 -14.88
CA ARG A 423 6.93 -50.08 -14.08
C ARG A 423 7.34 -48.68 -14.54
N TYR A 424 8.41 -48.55 -15.34
CA TYR A 424 8.89 -47.27 -15.85
C TYR A 424 8.42 -46.96 -17.29
N GLN A 425 7.68 -47.86 -17.95
CA GLN A 425 7.08 -47.59 -19.27
C GLN A 425 5.89 -46.63 -19.21
N THR A 426 5.20 -46.54 -18.06
CA THR A 426 4.06 -45.63 -17.86
C THR A 426 4.56 -44.25 -17.39
N PRO A 427 4.21 -43.14 -18.07
CA PRO A 427 4.68 -41.79 -17.71
C PRO A 427 4.34 -41.33 -16.29
N LEU A 428 5.21 -40.48 -15.71
CA LEU A 428 5.23 -40.14 -14.29
C LEU A 428 3.90 -39.70 -13.67
N LEU A 429 3.10 -38.85 -14.35
CA LEU A 429 1.81 -38.38 -13.82
C LEU A 429 0.67 -39.39 -14.02
N ILE A 430 0.76 -40.24 -15.03
CA ILE A 430 -0.23 -41.29 -15.31
C ILE A 430 -0.14 -42.38 -14.22
N ARG A 431 1.08 -42.70 -13.75
CA ARG A 431 1.32 -43.53 -12.55
C ARG A 431 0.63 -42.98 -11.30
N SER A 432 0.52 -41.65 -11.18
CA SER A 432 -0.18 -40.95 -10.09
C SER A 432 -1.70 -40.83 -10.29
N GLY A 433 -2.28 -41.47 -11.31
CA GLY A 433 -3.73 -41.47 -11.58
C GLY A 433 -4.27 -40.19 -12.23
N ILE A 434 -3.40 -39.30 -12.70
CA ILE A 434 -3.80 -37.99 -13.27
C ILE A 434 -4.24 -38.19 -14.71
N THR A 435 -5.46 -37.77 -15.03
CA THR A 435 -6.09 -37.88 -16.36
C THR A 435 -6.86 -36.61 -16.70
N GLY A 436 -7.01 -36.30 -18.00
CA GLY A 436 -7.77 -35.13 -18.47
C GLY A 436 -7.02 -33.79 -18.49
N LEU A 437 -5.70 -33.80 -18.25
CA LEU A 437 -4.79 -32.68 -18.53
C LEU A 437 -3.91 -33.01 -19.74
N GLU A 438 -3.51 -31.99 -20.50
CA GLU A 438 -2.44 -32.13 -21.50
C GLU A 438 -1.09 -32.18 -20.77
N VAL A 439 -0.28 -33.21 -21.01
CA VAL A 439 1.00 -33.40 -20.31
C VAL A 439 2.14 -33.66 -21.28
N THR A 440 3.04 -32.69 -21.38
CA THR A 440 4.32 -32.78 -22.09
C THR A 440 5.38 -33.30 -21.12
N TYR A 441 6.23 -34.22 -21.59
CA TYR A 441 7.26 -34.88 -20.77
C TYR A 441 8.65 -34.60 -21.34
N ALA A 442 9.36 -33.67 -20.71
CA ALA A 442 10.71 -33.25 -21.07
C ALA A 442 11.79 -34.08 -20.33
N PRO A 443 12.95 -34.38 -20.95
CA PRO A 443 14.04 -35.09 -20.28
C PRO A 443 14.82 -34.21 -19.28
N ASP A 444 14.93 -32.90 -19.52
CA ASP A 444 15.72 -31.95 -18.73
C ASP A 444 15.14 -30.52 -18.75
N GLU A 445 15.77 -29.61 -18.00
CA GLU A 445 15.33 -28.21 -17.90
C GLU A 445 15.48 -27.46 -19.23
N LYS A 446 16.47 -27.79 -20.07
CA LYS A 446 16.64 -27.14 -21.38
C LYS A 446 15.57 -27.53 -22.37
N ALA A 447 15.18 -28.80 -22.41
CA ALA A 447 14.01 -29.24 -23.16
C ALA A 447 12.72 -28.58 -22.64
N LEU A 448 12.54 -28.44 -21.31
CA LEU A 448 11.38 -27.71 -20.75
C LEU A 448 11.33 -26.24 -21.22
N PHE A 449 12.47 -25.55 -21.33
CA PHE A 449 12.54 -24.19 -21.90
C PHE A 449 12.20 -24.14 -23.40
N GLN A 450 12.53 -25.19 -24.15
CA GLN A 450 12.16 -25.30 -25.57
C GLN A 450 10.65 -25.57 -25.72
N GLU A 451 10.09 -26.51 -24.97
CA GLU A 451 8.66 -26.85 -25.00
C GLU A 451 7.78 -25.63 -24.64
N ILE A 452 8.10 -24.86 -23.59
CA ILE A 452 7.35 -23.64 -23.26
C ILE A 452 7.53 -22.54 -24.32
N THR A 453 8.70 -22.48 -24.97
CA THR A 453 8.94 -21.56 -26.10
C THR A 453 8.06 -21.92 -27.30
N ASP A 454 7.93 -23.20 -27.62
CA ASP A 454 7.16 -23.66 -28.77
C ASP A 454 5.64 -23.63 -28.52
N ILE A 455 5.20 -23.81 -27.26
CA ILE A 455 3.84 -23.50 -26.80
C ILE A 455 3.54 -22.00 -26.99
N ILE A 456 4.44 -21.10 -26.58
CA ILE A 456 4.28 -19.65 -26.76
C ILE A 456 4.28 -19.26 -28.25
N LYS A 457 5.07 -19.93 -29.10
CA LYS A 457 5.06 -19.69 -30.56
C LYS A 457 3.81 -20.26 -31.25
N ARG A 458 3.24 -21.38 -30.77
CA ARG A 458 2.02 -21.99 -31.32
C ARG A 458 0.76 -21.15 -31.03
N TYR A 459 0.62 -20.70 -29.78
CA TYR A 459 -0.60 -20.00 -29.33
C TYR A 459 -0.48 -18.47 -29.30
N ASP A 460 0.74 -17.94 -29.54
CA ASP A 460 1.12 -16.52 -29.58
C ASP A 460 0.42 -15.59 -28.57
N PRO A 461 0.47 -15.89 -27.25
CA PRO A 461 -0.27 -15.14 -26.24
C PRO A 461 0.18 -13.68 -26.13
N ASP A 462 -0.78 -12.76 -26.16
CA ASP A 462 -0.58 -11.32 -25.98
C ASP A 462 -0.24 -10.96 -24.54
N ILE A 463 -0.82 -11.69 -23.58
CA ILE A 463 -0.75 -11.39 -22.15
C ILE A 463 -0.13 -12.58 -21.41
N LEU A 464 1.05 -12.36 -20.84
CA LEU A 464 1.73 -13.28 -19.93
C LEU A 464 1.39 -12.89 -18.49
N LEU A 465 0.81 -13.81 -17.71
CA LEU A 465 0.44 -13.56 -16.32
C LEU A 465 0.80 -14.72 -15.37
N GLY A 466 0.73 -14.41 -14.08
CA GLY A 466 0.92 -15.31 -12.94
C GLY A 466 0.57 -14.54 -11.67
N TYR A 467 0.46 -15.22 -10.52
CA TYR A 467 0.03 -14.51 -9.31
C TYR A 467 1.09 -13.51 -8.82
N GLU A 468 2.33 -13.99 -8.78
CA GLU A 468 3.55 -13.28 -8.44
C GLU A 468 4.59 -13.66 -9.52
N ILE A 469 5.00 -12.70 -10.35
CA ILE A 469 5.83 -12.98 -11.53
C ILE A 469 7.30 -12.56 -11.38
N GLN A 470 7.72 -11.95 -10.28
CA GLN A 470 9.09 -11.43 -10.13
C GLN A 470 10.02 -12.46 -9.48
N MET A 471 9.53 -13.25 -8.52
CA MET A 471 10.31 -14.23 -7.75
C MET A 471 9.81 -15.66 -7.92
N HIS A 472 8.58 -15.84 -8.41
CA HIS A 472 7.98 -17.12 -8.80
C HIS A 472 7.69 -17.10 -10.31
N SER A 473 6.87 -18.04 -10.82
CA SER A 473 6.28 -17.99 -12.18
C SER A 473 7.34 -17.62 -13.25
N TRP A 474 7.08 -16.58 -14.05
CA TRP A 474 7.96 -16.09 -15.13
C TRP A 474 9.35 -15.66 -14.65
N GLY A 475 9.47 -14.87 -13.58
CA GLY A 475 10.76 -14.38 -13.09
C GLY A 475 11.68 -15.52 -12.65
N TYR A 476 11.14 -16.52 -11.96
CA TYR A 476 11.88 -17.73 -11.61
C TYR A 476 12.32 -18.51 -12.86
N LEU A 477 11.41 -18.69 -13.82
CA LEU A 477 11.68 -19.38 -15.08
C LEU A 477 12.82 -18.70 -15.87
N LEU A 478 12.79 -17.37 -15.97
CA LEU A 478 13.81 -16.56 -16.65
C LEU A 478 15.15 -16.58 -15.90
N GLN A 479 15.15 -16.48 -14.56
CA GLN A 479 16.38 -16.60 -13.76
C GLN A 479 17.00 -17.99 -13.85
N ARG A 480 16.18 -19.05 -13.85
CA ARG A 480 16.66 -20.43 -14.00
C ARG A 480 17.22 -20.69 -15.40
N ALA A 481 16.57 -20.17 -16.43
CA ALA A 481 17.09 -20.22 -17.80
C ALA A 481 18.45 -19.49 -17.91
N ALA A 482 18.57 -18.27 -17.37
CA ALA A 482 19.82 -17.52 -17.35
C ALA A 482 20.94 -18.26 -16.59
N ALA A 483 20.64 -18.86 -15.43
CA ALA A 483 21.60 -19.68 -14.68
C ALA A 483 22.09 -20.91 -15.47
N LEU A 484 21.26 -21.45 -16.38
CA LEU A 484 21.59 -22.55 -17.30
C LEU A 484 22.12 -22.07 -18.67
N SER A 485 22.44 -20.77 -18.80
CA SER A 485 22.92 -20.09 -20.00
C SER A 485 21.96 -20.14 -21.21
N VAL A 486 20.66 -19.99 -20.95
CA VAL A 486 19.58 -19.93 -21.95
C VAL A 486 18.87 -18.58 -21.88
N ASP A 487 18.89 -17.81 -22.97
CA ASP A 487 18.23 -16.50 -23.06
C ASP A 487 16.75 -16.66 -23.42
N LEU A 488 15.96 -17.11 -22.44
CA LEU A 488 14.54 -17.37 -22.64
C LEU A 488 13.75 -16.08 -22.96
N CYS A 489 14.21 -14.90 -22.52
CA CYS A 489 13.62 -13.60 -22.85
C CYS A 489 13.56 -13.35 -24.36
N GLN A 490 14.68 -13.60 -25.08
CA GLN A 490 14.70 -13.49 -26.54
C GLN A 490 13.89 -14.60 -27.21
N MET A 491 13.99 -15.86 -26.73
CA MET A 491 13.31 -17.01 -27.32
C MET A 491 11.78 -16.90 -27.36
N ILE A 492 11.17 -16.27 -26.36
CA ILE A 492 9.69 -16.12 -26.24
C ILE A 492 9.16 -14.77 -26.76
N SER A 493 10.05 -13.88 -27.22
CA SER A 493 9.70 -12.56 -27.76
C SER A 493 8.97 -12.66 -29.11
N ARG A 494 8.19 -11.62 -29.46
CA ARG A 494 7.75 -11.41 -30.85
C ARG A 494 8.83 -10.71 -31.71
N VAL A 495 9.88 -10.18 -31.09
CA VAL A 495 11.06 -9.58 -31.77
C VAL A 495 12.34 -10.10 -31.10
N PRO A 496 12.85 -11.27 -31.48
CA PRO A 496 13.96 -11.94 -30.77
C PRO A 496 15.30 -11.22 -30.89
N ASP A 497 15.52 -10.43 -31.94
CA ASP A 497 16.78 -9.73 -32.19
C ASP A 497 17.04 -8.54 -31.25
N ASP A 498 15.99 -8.00 -30.61
CA ASP A 498 16.12 -6.86 -29.69
C ASP A 498 16.62 -7.31 -28.30
N LYS A 499 17.94 -7.42 -28.17
CA LYS A 499 18.62 -7.78 -26.91
C LYS A 499 18.65 -6.66 -25.86
N ILE A 500 18.10 -5.47 -26.17
CA ILE A 500 18.11 -4.31 -25.28
C ILE A 500 16.76 -4.19 -24.57
N GLU A 501 15.67 -4.38 -25.31
CA GLU A 501 14.31 -4.36 -24.77
C GLU A 501 13.84 -5.70 -24.19
N ASN A 502 14.23 -6.85 -24.76
CA ASN A 502 13.94 -8.15 -24.14
C ASN A 502 14.84 -8.35 -22.90
N ARG A 503 14.33 -8.11 -21.70
CA ARG A 503 15.12 -8.14 -20.46
C ARG A 503 14.32 -8.52 -19.22
N PHE A 504 15.03 -9.05 -18.23
CA PHE A 504 14.62 -9.10 -16.83
C PHE A 504 15.76 -8.52 -15.99
N ALA A 505 15.73 -7.21 -15.74
CA ALA A 505 16.84 -6.48 -15.13
C ALA A 505 16.33 -5.33 -14.25
N PRO A 506 16.25 -5.50 -12.91
CA PRO A 506 15.64 -4.49 -12.02
C PRO A 506 16.38 -3.15 -12.03
N GLU A 507 17.71 -3.16 -12.09
CA GLU A 507 18.58 -1.96 -12.10
C GLU A 507 18.34 -0.98 -13.26
N ARG A 508 17.54 -1.36 -14.27
CA ARG A 508 17.17 -0.51 -15.40
C ARG A 508 15.75 0.06 -15.31
N ASP A 509 14.91 -0.45 -14.40
CA ASP A 509 13.54 0.03 -14.21
C ASP A 509 13.07 -0.19 -12.75
N ASP A 510 13.68 0.55 -11.82
CA ASP A 510 13.27 0.59 -10.41
C ASP A 510 11.75 0.86 -10.27
N TYR A 511 11.20 1.74 -11.11
CA TYR A 511 9.79 2.11 -11.08
C TYR A 511 8.88 0.96 -11.53
N GLY A 512 9.25 0.23 -12.58
CA GLY A 512 8.59 -1.00 -13.02
C GLY A 512 8.65 -2.09 -11.95
N SER A 513 9.82 -2.32 -11.36
CA SER A 513 10.03 -3.28 -10.26
C SER A 513 9.11 -3.02 -9.06
N ASP A 514 9.00 -1.76 -8.62
CA ASP A 514 8.13 -1.33 -7.51
C ASP A 514 6.63 -1.29 -7.87
N THR A 515 6.29 -0.99 -9.12
CA THR A 515 4.89 -0.71 -9.52
C THR A 515 4.19 -1.93 -10.11
N MET A 516 4.88 -2.76 -10.89
CA MET A 516 4.28 -3.83 -11.70
C MET A 516 5.24 -5.00 -11.94
N SER A 517 6.18 -4.87 -12.88
CA SER A 517 7.28 -5.79 -13.12
C SER A 517 8.36 -5.09 -13.95
N GLU A 518 9.59 -5.54 -13.76
CA GLU A 518 10.80 -5.21 -14.50
C GLU A 518 11.10 -6.22 -15.64
N ILE A 519 10.17 -7.17 -15.90
CA ILE A 519 10.22 -8.12 -17.02
C ILE A 519 9.59 -7.47 -18.25
N ASN A 520 10.40 -7.19 -19.27
CA ASN A 520 9.97 -6.66 -20.56
C ASN A 520 10.26 -7.68 -21.66
N ILE A 521 9.23 -8.02 -22.44
CA ILE A 521 9.28 -9.00 -23.54
C ILE A 521 8.60 -8.35 -24.74
N VAL A 522 9.35 -8.07 -25.79
CA VAL A 522 8.88 -7.23 -26.90
C VAL A 522 7.69 -7.87 -27.61
N GLY A 523 6.61 -7.08 -27.73
CA GLY A 523 5.35 -7.48 -28.33
C GLY A 523 4.39 -8.26 -27.41
N ARG A 524 4.74 -8.53 -26.14
CA ARG A 524 3.86 -9.17 -25.15
C ARG A 524 3.68 -8.29 -23.90
N ILE A 525 2.58 -8.48 -23.18
CA ILE A 525 2.23 -7.70 -21.99
C ILE A 525 2.40 -8.59 -20.75
N THR A 526 3.28 -8.20 -19.83
CA THR A 526 3.52 -8.89 -18.56
C THR A 526 2.63 -8.32 -17.43
N LEU A 527 1.81 -9.17 -16.79
CA LEU A 527 0.88 -8.76 -15.73
C LEU A 527 1.16 -9.47 -14.40
N ASN A 528 1.51 -8.69 -13.37
CA ASN A 528 1.77 -9.17 -12.01
C ASN A 528 0.50 -9.07 -11.15
N LEU A 529 -0.23 -10.18 -10.98
CA LEU A 529 -1.63 -10.12 -10.54
C LEU A 529 -1.79 -9.57 -9.11
N TRP A 530 -0.91 -9.90 -8.16
CA TRP A 530 -1.02 -9.39 -6.78
C TRP A 530 -0.88 -7.85 -6.70
N ARG A 531 -0.03 -7.24 -7.55
CA ARG A 531 0.15 -5.78 -7.59
C ARG A 531 -1.07 -5.07 -8.18
N ILE A 532 -1.71 -5.68 -9.17
CA ILE A 532 -3.00 -5.23 -9.70
C ILE A 532 -4.07 -5.31 -8.60
N MET A 533 -4.19 -6.46 -7.93
CA MET A 533 -5.16 -6.69 -6.85
C MET A 533 -4.95 -5.75 -5.65
N ARG A 534 -3.71 -5.31 -5.39
CA ARG A 534 -3.36 -4.27 -4.40
C ARG A 534 -3.95 -2.89 -4.73
N ASN A 535 -4.12 -2.57 -6.01
CA ASN A 535 -4.70 -1.32 -6.48
C ASN A 535 -6.24 -1.40 -6.61
N GLU A 536 -6.77 -2.58 -6.96
CA GLU A 536 -8.22 -2.81 -7.13
C GLU A 536 -8.97 -3.07 -5.82
N VAL A 537 -8.39 -3.82 -4.86
CA VAL A 537 -9.11 -4.32 -3.67
C VAL A 537 -8.40 -3.90 -2.36
N ALA A 538 -9.13 -3.33 -1.41
CA ALA A 538 -8.60 -2.79 -0.15
C ALA A 538 -8.42 -3.86 0.96
N LEU A 539 -7.50 -4.81 0.76
CA LEU A 539 -7.23 -5.91 1.71
C LEU A 539 -6.16 -5.57 2.77
N THR A 540 -6.07 -6.44 3.79
CA THR A 540 -5.01 -6.41 4.82
C THR A 540 -3.77 -7.17 4.37
N ASN A 541 -3.94 -8.30 3.67
CA ASN A 541 -2.88 -9.10 3.05
C ASN A 541 -3.26 -9.42 1.59
N TYR A 542 -2.27 -9.68 0.74
CA TYR A 542 -2.39 -9.86 -0.70
C TYR A 542 -1.80 -11.19 -1.21
N THR A 543 -1.75 -12.24 -0.38
CA THR A 543 -1.51 -13.60 -0.89
C THR A 543 -2.69 -14.11 -1.70
N PHE A 544 -2.44 -15.04 -2.62
CA PHE A 544 -3.44 -15.63 -3.52
C PHE A 544 -4.68 -16.11 -2.77
N GLU A 545 -4.48 -16.80 -1.65
CA GLU A 545 -5.55 -17.45 -0.88
C GLU A 545 -6.47 -16.40 -0.23
N ASN A 546 -5.93 -15.25 0.17
CA ASN A 546 -6.68 -14.15 0.78
C ASN A 546 -7.38 -13.25 -0.26
N VAL A 547 -6.79 -13.09 -1.46
CA VAL A 547 -7.47 -12.41 -2.58
C VAL A 547 -8.58 -13.29 -3.13
N SER A 548 -8.30 -14.55 -3.47
CA SER A 548 -9.30 -15.52 -3.95
C SER A 548 -10.45 -15.68 -2.96
N PHE A 549 -10.19 -15.75 -1.64
CA PHE A 549 -11.25 -15.78 -0.64
C PHE A 549 -12.15 -14.53 -0.66
N HIS A 550 -11.63 -13.36 -1.00
CA HIS A 550 -12.42 -12.13 -1.06
C HIS A 550 -13.02 -11.80 -2.43
N VAL A 551 -12.48 -12.33 -3.53
CA VAL A 551 -12.90 -12.07 -4.92
C VAL A 551 -13.73 -13.22 -5.49
N LEU A 552 -13.25 -14.47 -5.35
CA LEU A 552 -13.93 -15.69 -5.81
C LEU A 552 -14.83 -16.33 -4.73
N HIS A 553 -14.69 -15.90 -3.48
CA HIS A 553 -15.43 -16.41 -2.30
C HIS A 553 -15.14 -17.89 -1.98
N GLN A 554 -14.17 -18.48 -2.68
CA GLN A 554 -13.60 -19.81 -2.47
C GLN A 554 -12.33 -19.72 -1.62
N ARG A 555 -12.15 -20.65 -0.67
CA ARG A 555 -10.95 -20.75 0.16
C ARG A 555 -10.01 -21.82 -0.41
N PHE A 556 -8.79 -21.43 -0.73
CA PHE A 556 -7.75 -22.33 -1.24
C PHE A 556 -6.80 -22.76 -0.11
N PRO A 557 -6.36 -24.03 -0.07
CA PRO A 557 -5.38 -24.49 0.90
C PRO A 557 -3.96 -24.02 0.53
N LEU A 558 -3.22 -23.56 1.54
CA LEU A 558 -1.81 -23.22 1.43
C LEU A 558 -0.95 -24.39 1.95
N PHE A 559 0.03 -24.79 1.15
CA PHE A 559 1.05 -25.79 1.52
C PHE A 559 2.43 -25.13 1.42
N THR A 560 3.41 -25.63 2.19
CA THR A 560 4.80 -25.16 2.07
C THR A 560 5.48 -25.81 0.85
N PHE A 561 6.46 -25.13 0.25
CA PHE A 561 7.22 -25.67 -0.89
C PHE A 561 7.89 -27.02 -0.58
N ARG A 562 8.29 -27.22 0.68
CA ARG A 562 8.71 -28.52 1.19
C ARG A 562 7.64 -29.61 1.03
N VAL A 563 6.41 -29.38 1.49
CA VAL A 563 5.33 -30.37 1.39
C VAL A 563 4.98 -30.68 -0.07
N LEU A 564 5.03 -29.68 -0.95
CA LEU A 564 4.85 -29.88 -2.39
C LEU A 564 5.98 -30.75 -2.98
N SER A 565 7.23 -30.53 -2.56
CA SER A 565 8.39 -31.34 -2.96
C SER A 565 8.32 -32.77 -2.40
N ASP A 566 7.99 -32.93 -1.12
CA ASP A 566 7.80 -34.22 -0.43
C ASP A 566 6.65 -35.07 -1.05
N TRP A 567 5.67 -34.42 -1.68
CA TRP A 567 4.64 -35.09 -2.49
C TRP A 567 5.08 -35.45 -3.90
N PHE A 568 5.95 -34.64 -4.52
CA PHE A 568 6.51 -34.93 -5.86
C PHE A 568 7.54 -36.07 -5.82
N ASP A 569 8.45 -36.04 -4.85
CA ASP A 569 9.52 -37.04 -4.67
C ASP A 569 9.06 -38.32 -3.95
N ASN A 570 7.76 -38.48 -3.72
CA ASN A 570 7.23 -39.61 -2.96
C ASN A 570 7.34 -40.94 -3.72
N LYS A 571 7.94 -41.95 -3.07
CA LYS A 571 8.22 -43.28 -3.64
C LYS A 571 7.00 -44.08 -4.06
N THR A 572 5.80 -43.75 -3.57
CA THR A 572 4.57 -44.51 -3.89
C THR A 572 3.79 -43.95 -5.09
N ASP A 573 4.24 -42.86 -5.71
CA ASP A 573 3.58 -42.09 -6.78
C ASP A 573 2.21 -41.46 -6.40
N LEU A 574 1.50 -41.99 -5.40
CA LEU A 574 0.13 -41.65 -5.00
C LEU A 574 -0.10 -40.19 -4.55
N TYR A 575 0.95 -39.41 -4.30
CA TYR A 575 0.83 -38.06 -3.74
C TYR A 575 1.01 -36.92 -4.76
N ARG A 576 1.58 -37.18 -5.95
CA ARG A 576 1.88 -36.11 -6.92
C ARG A 576 0.66 -35.34 -7.38
N TRP A 577 -0.51 -35.98 -7.45
CA TRP A 577 -1.75 -35.33 -7.85
C TRP A 577 -2.12 -34.14 -6.94
N LYS A 578 -1.72 -34.15 -5.66
CA LYS A 578 -1.96 -33.04 -4.73
C LYS A 578 -1.11 -31.81 -5.04
N MET A 579 0.12 -32.03 -5.50
CA MET A 579 1.00 -30.96 -6.00
C MET A 579 0.44 -30.41 -7.32
N VAL A 580 0.06 -31.28 -8.24
CA VAL A 580 -0.55 -30.90 -9.53
C VAL A 580 -1.85 -30.12 -9.32
N ASP A 581 -2.78 -30.61 -8.50
CA ASP A 581 -4.05 -29.95 -8.18
C ASP A 581 -3.83 -28.55 -7.54
N HIS A 582 -2.86 -28.42 -6.64
CA HIS A 582 -2.49 -27.13 -6.06
C HIS A 582 -2.09 -26.10 -7.13
N TYR A 583 -1.17 -26.45 -8.05
CA TYR A 583 -0.74 -25.51 -9.09
C TYR A 583 -1.78 -25.29 -10.19
N ILE A 584 -2.53 -26.32 -10.59
CA ILE A 584 -3.66 -26.21 -11.54
C ILE A 584 -4.75 -25.28 -10.99
N SER A 585 -5.07 -25.40 -9.69
CA SER A 585 -5.98 -24.49 -8.98
C SER A 585 -5.47 -23.04 -8.96
N ARG A 586 -4.16 -22.82 -8.92
CA ARG A 586 -3.57 -21.47 -8.98
C ARG A 586 -3.62 -20.86 -10.38
N VAL A 587 -3.18 -21.57 -11.43
CA VAL A 587 -3.20 -21.02 -12.80
C VAL A 587 -4.63 -20.67 -13.26
N ARG A 588 -5.62 -21.50 -12.90
CA ARG A 588 -7.04 -21.22 -13.15
C ARG A 588 -7.58 -20.10 -12.26
N GLY A 589 -7.27 -20.12 -10.96
CA GLY A 589 -7.69 -19.06 -10.02
C GLY A 589 -7.19 -17.67 -10.42
N ASN A 590 -5.98 -17.57 -11.00
CA ASN A 590 -5.44 -16.32 -11.55
C ASN A 590 -6.34 -15.75 -12.66
N LEU A 591 -6.79 -16.59 -13.60
CA LEU A 591 -7.68 -16.20 -14.70
C LEU A 591 -9.09 -15.87 -14.19
N GLN A 592 -9.65 -16.70 -13.32
CA GLN A 592 -10.96 -16.48 -12.70
C GLN A 592 -11.01 -15.15 -11.92
N MET A 593 -9.95 -14.78 -11.19
CA MET A 593 -9.87 -13.49 -10.50
C MET A 593 -9.81 -12.30 -11.47
N LEU A 594 -9.22 -12.48 -12.66
CA LEU A 594 -9.10 -11.46 -13.70
C LEU A 594 -10.46 -11.21 -14.39
N GLU A 595 -11.20 -12.27 -14.68
CA GLU A 595 -12.57 -12.26 -15.21
C GLU A 595 -13.57 -11.68 -14.21
N GLN A 596 -13.52 -12.13 -12.96
CA GLN A 596 -14.47 -11.75 -11.90
C GLN A 596 -14.31 -10.29 -11.43
N LEU A 597 -13.27 -9.57 -11.89
CA LEU A 597 -13.11 -8.12 -11.75
C LEU A 597 -13.17 -7.37 -13.09
N ASP A 598 -13.44 -8.05 -14.21
CA ASP A 598 -13.46 -7.53 -15.58
C ASP A 598 -12.21 -6.69 -15.96
N LEU A 599 -11.03 -7.06 -15.45
CA LEU A 599 -9.89 -6.13 -15.45
C LEU A 599 -9.48 -5.71 -16.87
N ILE A 600 -9.42 -6.66 -17.81
CA ILE A 600 -9.04 -6.37 -19.19
C ILE A 600 -10.09 -5.48 -19.87
N GLY A 601 -11.38 -5.79 -19.73
CA GLY A 601 -12.47 -4.97 -20.28
C GLY A 601 -12.45 -3.54 -19.74
N LYS A 602 -12.41 -3.40 -18.42
CA LYS A 602 -12.28 -2.12 -17.69
C LYS A 602 -11.04 -1.33 -18.15
N THR A 603 -9.89 -1.99 -18.28
CA THR A 603 -8.61 -1.36 -18.64
C THR A 603 -8.58 -0.95 -20.12
N SER A 604 -9.14 -1.76 -21.01
CA SER A 604 -9.31 -1.46 -22.44
C SER A 604 -10.23 -0.24 -22.65
N GLU A 605 -11.35 -0.18 -21.94
CA GLU A 605 -12.26 0.97 -21.98
C GLU A 605 -11.63 2.26 -21.42
N MET A 606 -10.81 2.16 -20.37
CA MET A 606 -10.01 3.29 -19.88
C MET A 606 -8.89 3.69 -20.85
N ALA A 607 -8.25 2.74 -21.52
CA ALA A 607 -7.22 2.98 -22.55
C ALA A 607 -7.81 3.79 -23.73
N ARG A 608 -8.98 3.36 -24.21
CA ARG A 608 -9.79 4.02 -25.24
C ARG A 608 -10.20 5.43 -24.80
N LEU A 609 -10.74 5.58 -23.59
CA LEU A 609 -11.20 6.86 -23.04
C LEU A 609 -10.07 7.90 -22.87
N PHE A 610 -8.91 7.49 -22.36
CA PHE A 610 -7.76 8.39 -22.16
C PHE A 610 -6.88 8.54 -23.41
N GLY A 611 -7.11 7.71 -24.43
CA GLY A 611 -6.24 7.59 -25.60
C GLY A 611 -4.80 7.25 -25.24
N ILE A 612 -4.57 6.20 -24.44
CA ILE A 612 -3.23 5.68 -24.11
C ILE A 612 -3.17 4.17 -24.32
N GLN A 613 -1.97 3.61 -24.46
CA GLN A 613 -1.77 2.16 -24.56
C GLN A 613 -2.26 1.44 -23.30
N PHE A 614 -2.76 0.21 -23.47
CA PHE A 614 -3.34 -0.62 -22.40
C PHE A 614 -2.46 -0.70 -21.14
N LEU A 615 -1.20 -1.13 -21.28
CA LEU A 615 -0.28 -1.28 -20.14
C LEU A 615 -0.06 0.04 -19.40
N HIS A 616 -0.04 1.17 -20.11
CA HIS A 616 0.11 2.50 -19.51
C HIS A 616 -1.10 2.95 -18.67
N VAL A 617 -2.28 2.33 -18.80
CA VAL A 617 -3.41 2.53 -17.87
C VAL A 617 -3.13 1.90 -16.50
N LEU A 618 -2.35 0.82 -16.46
CA LEU A 618 -1.97 0.12 -15.23
C LEU A 618 -0.70 0.71 -14.62
N THR A 619 0.33 0.98 -15.43
CA THR A 619 1.67 1.38 -14.95
C THR A 619 1.88 2.89 -14.79
N ARG A 620 1.18 3.76 -15.51
CA ARG A 620 1.47 5.22 -15.49
C ARG A 620 0.49 6.00 -14.60
N GLY A 621 1.06 6.94 -13.85
CA GLY A 621 0.33 7.85 -12.97
C GLY A 621 -0.69 8.76 -13.68
N SER A 622 -1.48 9.47 -12.88
CA SER A 622 -2.61 10.30 -13.32
C SER A 622 -2.24 11.41 -14.31
N GLN A 623 -1.06 12.03 -14.15
CA GLN A 623 -0.61 13.15 -14.99
C GLN A 623 -0.62 12.80 -16.50
N TYR A 624 -0.10 11.62 -16.86
CA TYR A 624 -0.01 11.16 -18.25
C TYR A 624 -1.40 11.05 -18.92
N ARG A 625 -2.41 10.71 -18.13
CA ARG A 625 -3.81 10.56 -18.58
C ARG A 625 -4.44 11.94 -18.85
N VAL A 626 -4.17 12.92 -17.98
CA VAL A 626 -4.59 14.31 -18.16
C VAL A 626 -3.90 14.93 -19.38
N GLU A 627 -2.58 14.74 -19.54
CA GLU A 627 -1.83 15.21 -20.72
C GLU A 627 -2.39 14.64 -22.02
N SER A 628 -2.61 13.33 -22.08
CA SER A 628 -3.11 12.65 -23.27
C SER A 628 -4.46 13.23 -23.74
N MET A 629 -5.37 13.55 -22.82
CA MET A 629 -6.66 14.18 -23.16
C MET A 629 -6.51 15.68 -23.48
N MET A 630 -5.80 16.43 -22.63
CA MET A 630 -5.59 17.87 -22.79
C MET A 630 -4.90 18.23 -24.11
N LEU A 631 -3.87 17.48 -24.50
CA LEU A 631 -3.09 17.73 -25.72
C LEU A 631 -3.89 17.45 -27.00
N ARG A 632 -4.84 16.50 -26.99
CA ARG A 632 -5.75 16.27 -28.12
C ARG A 632 -6.74 17.42 -28.32
N ILE A 633 -7.12 18.12 -27.26
CA ILE A 633 -8.00 19.30 -27.33
C ILE A 633 -7.17 20.56 -27.67
N ALA A 634 -5.93 20.64 -27.18
CA ALA A 634 -5.03 21.77 -27.44
C ALA A 634 -4.47 21.81 -28.87
N LYS A 635 -4.14 20.65 -29.47
CA LYS A 635 -3.51 20.58 -30.81
C LYS A 635 -4.36 21.18 -31.94
N PRO A 636 -5.69 20.89 -32.07
CA PRO A 636 -6.54 21.56 -33.06
C PRO A 636 -6.74 23.06 -32.83
N MET A 637 -6.38 23.57 -31.65
CA MET A 637 -6.41 25.00 -31.31
C MET A 637 -5.05 25.69 -31.54
N ASN A 638 -4.08 25.00 -32.17
CA ASN A 638 -2.72 25.48 -32.42
C ASN A 638 -1.94 25.92 -31.16
N TYR A 639 -2.28 25.38 -29.99
CA TYR A 639 -1.50 25.61 -28.76
C TYR A 639 -0.26 24.71 -28.69
N ILE A 640 0.87 25.29 -28.29
CA ILE A 640 2.10 24.59 -27.93
C ILE A 640 2.15 24.42 -26.41
N PRO A 641 2.32 23.19 -25.86
CA PRO A 641 2.42 22.97 -24.43
C PRO A 641 3.81 23.34 -23.89
N LEU A 642 3.87 23.93 -22.69
CA LEU A 642 5.12 24.21 -22.00
C LEU A 642 5.69 22.92 -21.38
N THR A 643 7.00 22.70 -21.55
CA THR A 643 7.74 21.64 -20.84
C THR A 643 8.86 22.28 -19.99
N PRO A 644 8.61 22.61 -18.71
CA PRO A 644 9.57 23.28 -17.85
C PRO A 644 10.59 22.30 -17.25
N SER A 645 11.83 22.76 -17.11
CA SER A 645 12.92 22.03 -16.45
C SER A 645 12.68 21.84 -14.94
N VAL A 646 13.47 20.97 -14.30
CA VAL A 646 13.44 20.80 -12.83
C VAL A 646 13.76 22.13 -12.13
N GLN A 647 14.73 22.88 -12.65
CA GLN A 647 15.13 24.19 -12.11
C GLN A 647 13.99 25.21 -12.22
N GLN A 648 13.35 25.32 -13.40
CA GLN A 648 12.21 26.21 -13.61
C GLN A 648 11.04 25.91 -12.67
N ARG A 649 10.75 24.63 -12.40
CA ARG A 649 9.73 24.24 -11.41
C ARG A 649 10.13 24.61 -9.98
N SER A 650 11.41 24.47 -9.62
CA SER A 650 11.91 24.86 -8.29
C SER A 650 11.91 26.38 -8.05
N GLN A 651 11.86 27.19 -9.11
CA GLN A 651 11.79 28.65 -9.06
C GLN A 651 10.35 29.22 -9.09
N MET A 652 9.35 28.38 -9.29
CA MET A 652 7.92 28.77 -9.24
C MET A 652 7.52 29.15 -7.81
N ARG A 653 6.55 30.07 -7.66
CA ARG A 653 5.99 30.44 -6.34
C ARG A 653 5.39 29.21 -5.63
N ALA A 654 5.56 29.14 -4.31
CA ALA A 654 4.94 28.10 -3.49
C ALA A 654 3.40 28.28 -3.41
N PRO A 655 2.62 27.21 -3.15
CA PRO A 655 1.18 27.32 -2.93
C PRO A 655 0.88 28.12 -1.66
N GLN A 656 -0.08 29.03 -1.75
CA GLN A 656 -0.55 29.87 -0.63
C GLN A 656 -1.98 29.49 -0.22
N CYS A 657 -2.81 29.08 -1.19
CA CYS A 657 -4.23 28.81 -0.96
C CYS A 657 -4.49 27.39 -0.45
N VAL A 658 -4.98 27.29 0.79
CA VAL A 658 -5.43 26.03 1.40
C VAL A 658 -6.96 25.87 1.33
N PRO A 659 -7.48 24.66 1.08
CA PRO A 659 -8.92 24.42 1.04
C PRO A 659 -9.52 24.49 2.45
N LEU A 660 -10.78 24.90 2.56
CA LEU A 660 -11.46 24.99 3.84
C LEU A 660 -11.75 23.61 4.43
N ILE A 661 -11.25 23.37 5.65
CA ILE A 661 -11.70 22.28 6.52
C ILE A 661 -12.00 22.92 7.88
N MET A 662 -13.28 23.00 8.23
CA MET A 662 -13.72 23.52 9.53
C MET A 662 -13.25 22.58 10.65
N GLU A 663 -13.06 23.09 11.86
CA GLU A 663 -13.07 22.19 13.02
C GLU A 663 -14.51 21.71 13.24
N PRO A 664 -14.78 20.39 13.33
CA PRO A 664 -16.10 19.92 13.70
C PRO A 664 -16.40 20.30 15.14
N GLU A 665 -17.67 20.56 15.43
CA GLU A 665 -18.18 20.53 16.79
C GLU A 665 -18.16 19.07 17.31
N SER A 666 -17.05 18.65 17.89
CA SER A 666 -16.82 17.26 18.33
C SER A 666 -17.80 16.80 19.42
N ARG A 667 -18.81 16.01 19.04
CA ARG A 667 -19.82 15.43 19.95
C ARG A 667 -20.55 14.24 19.32
N PHE A 668 -21.33 13.54 20.15
CA PHE A 668 -22.42 12.69 19.70
C PHE A 668 -23.65 13.54 19.31
N TYR A 669 -24.26 13.24 18.16
CA TYR A 669 -25.45 13.87 17.62
C TYR A 669 -26.60 12.86 17.54
N SER A 670 -27.57 13.02 18.46
CA SER A 670 -28.84 12.28 18.47
C SER A 670 -29.89 12.84 17.51
N ASN A 671 -29.69 14.07 17.02
CA ASN A 671 -30.53 14.77 16.06
C ASN A 671 -30.03 14.55 14.63
N SER A 672 -30.89 14.84 13.65
CA SER A 672 -30.55 14.78 12.22
C SER A 672 -29.41 15.74 11.85
N VAL A 673 -28.38 15.22 11.20
CA VAL A 673 -27.33 16.01 10.54
C VAL A 673 -27.39 15.74 9.04
N LEU A 674 -27.76 16.74 8.25
CA LEU A 674 -27.73 16.66 6.79
C LEU A 674 -26.29 16.68 6.29
N VAL A 675 -26.01 15.95 5.21
CA VAL A 675 -24.77 16.12 4.44
C VAL A 675 -25.13 16.65 3.06
N LEU A 676 -24.54 17.78 2.71
CA LEU A 676 -24.64 18.40 1.39
C LEU A 676 -23.24 18.50 0.77
N ASP A 677 -23.12 18.18 -0.52
CA ASP A 677 -21.83 18.08 -1.25
C ASP A 677 -21.91 18.76 -2.61
N PHE A 678 -20.85 19.47 -3.02
CA PHE A 678 -20.78 20.15 -4.31
C PHE A 678 -20.37 19.18 -5.44
N GLN A 679 -21.24 19.01 -6.44
CA GLN A 679 -21.06 18.01 -7.50
C GLN A 679 -19.82 18.29 -8.36
N SER A 680 -18.69 17.65 -8.03
CA SER A 680 -17.40 17.86 -8.70
C SER A 680 -16.96 19.33 -8.61
N LEU A 681 -16.76 19.82 -7.37
CA LEU A 681 -16.51 21.24 -7.07
C LEU A 681 -15.39 21.87 -7.92
N TYR A 682 -14.15 21.38 -7.84
CA TYR A 682 -13.02 21.97 -8.57
C TYR A 682 -13.23 21.99 -10.10
N PRO A 683 -13.67 20.90 -10.77
CA PRO A 683 -14.10 20.95 -12.17
C PRO A 683 -15.16 22.01 -12.47
N SER A 684 -16.16 22.15 -11.60
CA SER A 684 -17.25 23.12 -11.80
C SER A 684 -16.79 24.56 -11.66
N ILE A 685 -15.86 24.84 -10.73
CA ILE A 685 -15.21 26.15 -10.57
C ILE A 685 -14.37 26.48 -11.81
N VAL A 686 -13.58 25.53 -12.33
CA VAL A 686 -12.78 25.72 -13.56
C VAL A 686 -13.66 26.11 -14.74
N ILE A 687 -14.79 25.41 -14.94
CA ILE A 687 -15.73 25.70 -16.04
C ILE A 687 -16.41 27.06 -15.83
N ALA A 688 -16.98 27.31 -14.64
CA ALA A 688 -17.79 28.49 -14.37
C ALA A 688 -17.00 29.81 -14.43
N TYR A 689 -15.74 29.80 -14.00
CA TYR A 689 -14.88 30.99 -13.98
C TYR A 689 -13.79 30.99 -15.08
N ASN A 690 -13.84 30.03 -16.01
CA ASN A 690 -12.94 29.92 -17.19
C ASN A 690 -11.43 29.82 -16.83
N TYR A 691 -11.09 29.25 -15.67
CA TYR A 691 -9.71 29.16 -15.19
C TYR A 691 -8.88 28.17 -16.02
N CYS A 692 -7.85 28.64 -16.70
CA CYS A 692 -6.99 27.80 -17.55
C CYS A 692 -5.62 28.46 -17.78
N PHE A 693 -4.60 27.65 -18.07
CA PHE A 693 -3.31 28.13 -18.59
C PHE A 693 -3.46 29.13 -19.75
N SER A 694 -4.39 28.86 -20.69
CA SER A 694 -4.61 29.68 -21.90
C SER A 694 -5.45 30.94 -21.68
N THR A 695 -5.96 31.20 -20.47
CA THR A 695 -6.85 32.32 -20.14
C THR A 695 -6.36 33.15 -18.95
N CYS A 696 -5.37 32.67 -18.21
CA CYS A 696 -4.74 33.38 -17.12
C CYS A 696 -3.83 34.51 -17.63
N LEU A 697 -3.90 35.68 -17.00
CA LEU A 697 -3.04 36.84 -17.26
C LEU A 697 -2.00 37.06 -16.14
N GLY A 698 -2.06 36.28 -15.04
CA GLY A 698 -1.19 36.43 -13.87
C GLY A 698 -1.74 37.38 -12.80
N HIS A 699 -0.87 37.76 -11.86
CA HIS A 699 -1.21 38.66 -10.74
C HIS A 699 -1.54 40.08 -11.23
N VAL A 700 -2.62 40.67 -10.71
CA VAL A 700 -3.07 42.03 -11.06
C VAL A 700 -1.99 43.09 -10.82
N GLU A 701 -1.16 42.92 -9.77
CA GLU A 701 0.00 43.76 -9.43
C GLU A 701 1.05 43.91 -10.56
N ASN A 702 1.06 42.99 -11.52
CA ASN A 702 2.00 42.98 -12.65
C ASN A 702 1.39 43.47 -13.96
N LEU A 703 0.07 43.66 -14.02
CA LEU A 703 -0.63 44.07 -15.23
C LEU A 703 -0.44 45.57 -15.49
N GLY A 704 -0.43 45.96 -16.77
CA GLY A 704 -0.21 47.36 -17.19
C GLY A 704 1.26 47.79 -17.23
N LYS A 705 2.20 46.94 -16.79
CA LYS A 705 3.64 47.11 -16.99
C LYS A 705 4.02 46.60 -18.39
N TYR A 706 5.05 47.20 -19.00
CA TYR A 706 5.57 46.75 -20.31
C TYR A 706 6.54 45.58 -20.21
N ASP A 707 7.01 45.25 -19.01
CA ASP A 707 8.04 44.26 -18.72
C ASP A 707 7.50 42.82 -18.63
N GLU A 708 8.42 41.86 -18.68
CA GLU A 708 8.11 40.46 -18.37
C GLU A 708 8.09 40.21 -16.86
N PHE A 709 7.07 39.50 -16.39
CA PHE A 709 6.91 39.11 -14.99
C PHE A 709 6.84 37.59 -14.83
N LYS A 710 7.19 37.08 -13.64
CA LYS A 710 7.14 35.63 -13.35
C LYS A 710 5.71 35.11 -13.40
N PHE A 711 5.51 34.01 -14.11
CA PHE A 711 4.23 33.33 -14.32
C PHE A 711 4.44 31.81 -14.40
N GLY A 712 3.95 31.07 -13.41
CA GLY A 712 4.18 29.64 -13.25
C GLY A 712 5.67 29.31 -13.21
N CYS A 713 6.13 28.50 -14.15
CA CYS A 713 7.53 28.08 -14.29
C CYS A 713 8.33 28.95 -15.29
N THR A 714 7.80 30.12 -15.68
CA THR A 714 8.21 30.91 -16.85
C THR A 714 8.03 32.42 -16.59
N SER A 715 8.29 33.25 -17.60
CA SER A 715 7.80 34.63 -17.67
C SER A 715 6.48 34.71 -18.47
N LEU A 716 5.77 35.83 -18.30
CA LEU A 716 4.65 36.26 -19.14
C LEU A 716 4.76 37.77 -19.38
N ARG A 717 4.30 38.21 -20.56
CA ARG A 717 4.18 39.62 -20.94
C ARG A 717 2.75 39.88 -21.41
N VAL A 718 2.11 40.95 -20.92
CA VAL A 718 0.74 41.33 -21.31
C VAL A 718 0.76 42.80 -21.73
N PRO A 719 0.66 43.12 -23.03
CA PRO A 719 0.68 44.51 -23.52
C PRO A 719 -0.42 45.38 -22.87
N PRO A 720 -0.11 46.60 -22.38
CA PRO A 720 -1.10 47.49 -21.79
C PRO A 720 -2.28 47.81 -22.72
N ASP A 721 -2.06 47.94 -24.03
CA ASP A 721 -3.11 48.20 -25.01
C ASP A 721 -4.13 47.05 -25.08
N LEU A 722 -3.63 45.81 -25.08
CA LEU A 722 -4.46 44.60 -25.06
C LEU A 722 -5.26 44.53 -23.74
N LEU A 723 -4.62 44.85 -22.62
CA LEU A 723 -5.29 44.91 -21.31
C LEU A 723 -6.41 45.97 -21.30
N TYR A 724 -6.16 47.15 -21.88
CA TYR A 724 -7.14 48.22 -22.01
C TYR A 724 -8.32 47.82 -22.90
N GLN A 725 -8.08 47.11 -24.00
CA GLN A 725 -9.13 46.58 -24.87
C GLN A 725 -10.01 45.57 -24.12
N ILE A 726 -9.42 44.57 -23.45
CA ILE A 726 -10.17 43.48 -22.80
C ILE A 726 -10.63 43.81 -21.36
N ARG A 727 -10.47 45.05 -20.88
CA ARG A 727 -10.73 45.46 -19.48
C ARG A 727 -12.11 45.05 -18.93
N HIS A 728 -13.14 45.05 -19.77
CA HIS A 728 -14.50 44.66 -19.39
C HIS A 728 -14.73 43.14 -19.44
N ASP A 729 -13.82 42.40 -20.08
CA ASP A 729 -13.83 40.95 -20.26
C ASP A 729 -12.81 40.21 -19.36
N ILE A 730 -12.38 40.84 -18.26
CA ILE A 730 -11.58 40.22 -17.21
C ILE A 730 -12.47 39.79 -16.03
N THR A 731 -12.13 38.64 -15.44
CA THR A 731 -12.62 38.15 -14.15
C THR A 731 -11.41 37.97 -13.23
N VAL A 732 -11.41 38.63 -12.07
CA VAL A 732 -10.34 38.49 -11.07
C VAL A 732 -10.74 37.42 -10.04
N SER A 733 -9.82 36.55 -9.66
CA SER A 733 -9.99 35.53 -8.61
C SER A 733 -9.65 36.08 -7.22
N PRO A 734 -10.07 35.42 -6.12
CA PRO A 734 -9.87 35.94 -4.76
C PRO A 734 -8.40 36.08 -4.32
N ASN A 735 -7.48 35.38 -4.99
CA ASN A 735 -6.03 35.51 -4.82
C ASN A 735 -5.37 36.53 -5.79
N GLY A 736 -6.16 37.45 -6.37
CA GLY A 736 -5.62 38.55 -7.18
C GLY A 736 -5.07 38.15 -8.55
N ILE A 737 -5.50 37.01 -9.10
CA ILE A 737 -5.12 36.58 -10.46
C ILE A 737 -6.21 36.98 -11.45
N ALA A 738 -5.83 37.59 -12.56
CA ALA A 738 -6.76 37.94 -13.64
C ALA A 738 -6.92 36.80 -14.65
N PHE A 739 -8.16 36.52 -15.04
CA PHE A 739 -8.52 35.58 -16.10
C PHE A 739 -9.41 36.26 -17.14
N VAL A 740 -9.21 35.91 -18.41
CA VAL A 740 -10.06 36.35 -19.53
C VAL A 740 -11.39 35.59 -19.52
N LYS A 741 -12.51 36.27 -19.81
CA LYS A 741 -13.85 35.67 -19.89
C LYS A 741 -14.03 34.77 -21.14
N PRO A 742 -15.02 33.85 -21.13
CA PRO A 742 -15.32 32.98 -22.27
C PRO A 742 -15.68 33.72 -23.57
N SER A 743 -16.17 34.96 -23.47
CA SER A 743 -16.49 35.90 -24.56
C SER A 743 -15.30 36.13 -25.48
N VAL A 744 -14.13 36.42 -24.91
CA VAL A 744 -12.88 36.64 -25.66
C VAL A 744 -12.16 35.31 -25.90
N ARG A 745 -12.10 34.41 -24.90
CA ARG A 745 -11.42 33.11 -25.04
C ARG A 745 -11.93 32.06 -24.05
N LYS A 746 -12.72 31.09 -24.52
CA LYS A 746 -13.02 29.86 -23.75
C LYS A 746 -11.80 28.93 -23.71
N GLY A 747 -11.25 28.71 -22.51
CA GLY A 747 -9.98 27.98 -22.28
C GLY A 747 -10.03 26.46 -22.50
N VAL A 748 -8.85 25.83 -22.59
CA VAL A 748 -8.69 24.38 -22.85
C VAL A 748 -9.24 23.51 -21.72
N LEU A 749 -8.85 23.77 -20.46
CA LEU A 749 -9.34 23.00 -19.30
C LEU A 749 -10.87 23.12 -19.10
N PRO A 750 -11.49 24.32 -19.20
CA PRO A 750 -12.94 24.45 -19.23
C PRO A 750 -13.63 23.61 -20.31
N ARG A 751 -13.13 23.59 -21.56
CA ARG A 751 -13.68 22.73 -22.64
C ARG A 751 -13.60 21.25 -22.26
N MET A 752 -12.40 20.78 -21.91
CA MET A 752 -12.13 19.39 -21.56
C MET A 752 -13.03 18.89 -20.41
N LEU A 753 -13.14 19.68 -19.34
CA LEU A 753 -13.92 19.30 -18.16
C LEU A 753 -15.43 19.36 -18.42
N GLU A 754 -15.90 20.32 -19.23
CA GLU A 754 -17.31 20.38 -19.64
C GLU A 754 -17.71 19.15 -20.48
N GLU A 755 -16.87 18.74 -21.44
CA GLU A 755 -17.06 17.54 -22.24
C GLU A 755 -17.03 16.27 -21.39
N ILE A 756 -16.04 16.13 -20.49
CA ILE A 756 -15.94 15.00 -19.54
C ILE A 756 -17.18 14.91 -18.64
N LEU A 757 -17.65 16.02 -18.06
CA LEU A 757 -18.83 16.03 -17.18
C LEU A 757 -20.13 15.76 -17.97
N LYS A 758 -20.31 16.34 -19.16
CA LYS A 758 -21.46 16.05 -20.03
C LYS A 758 -21.51 14.58 -20.42
N THR A 759 -20.39 14.02 -20.88
CA THR A 759 -20.26 12.61 -21.26
C THR A 759 -20.55 11.71 -20.06
N ARG A 760 -20.06 12.07 -18.86
CA ARG A 760 -20.31 11.31 -17.63
C ARG A 760 -21.77 11.34 -17.18
N LEU A 761 -22.49 12.45 -17.41
CA LEU A 761 -23.92 12.54 -17.16
C LEU A 761 -24.71 11.66 -18.14
N MET A 762 -24.38 11.70 -19.44
CA MET A 762 -24.96 10.83 -20.47
C MET A 762 -24.75 9.34 -20.13
N VAL A 763 -23.51 8.93 -19.87
CA VAL A 763 -23.17 7.55 -19.46
C VAL A 763 -23.99 7.11 -18.25
N LYS A 764 -24.13 7.97 -17.23
CA LYS A 764 -24.95 7.68 -16.04
C LYS A 764 -26.46 7.64 -16.31
N GLN A 765 -26.96 8.31 -17.36
CA GLN A 765 -28.35 8.17 -17.81
C GLN A 765 -28.53 6.82 -18.54
N SER A 766 -27.61 6.44 -19.42
CA SER A 766 -27.59 5.13 -20.07
C SER A 766 -27.55 3.99 -19.05
N MET A 767 -26.70 4.07 -18.01
CA MET A 767 -26.67 3.07 -16.91
C MET A 767 -28.00 2.92 -16.17
N LYS A 768 -28.81 3.99 -16.09
CA LYS A 768 -30.12 3.96 -15.44
C LYS A 768 -31.20 3.36 -16.34
N ALA A 769 -31.09 3.55 -17.66
CA ALA A 769 -31.99 2.95 -18.64
C ALA A 769 -31.71 1.45 -18.82
N TYR A 770 -30.45 1.09 -19.09
CA TYR A 770 -30.03 -0.28 -19.41
C TYR A 770 -29.65 -1.12 -18.19
N LYS A 771 -30.32 -0.92 -17.04
CA LYS A 771 -30.05 -1.68 -15.79
C LYS A 771 -30.18 -3.20 -15.93
N GLN A 772 -30.95 -3.68 -16.91
CA GLN A 772 -31.18 -5.10 -17.16
C GLN A 772 -30.01 -5.77 -17.91
N ASP A 773 -29.28 -5.00 -18.73
CA ASP A 773 -28.08 -5.47 -19.41
C ASP A 773 -26.87 -5.30 -18.49
N ARG A 774 -26.41 -6.41 -17.90
CA ARG A 774 -25.23 -6.42 -17.03
C ARG A 774 -23.96 -6.03 -17.80
N ALA A 775 -23.79 -6.48 -19.05
CA ALA A 775 -22.59 -6.27 -19.84
C ALA A 775 -22.38 -4.80 -20.19
N LEU A 776 -23.43 -4.17 -20.73
CA LEU A 776 -23.48 -2.73 -20.99
C LEU A 776 -23.32 -1.92 -19.70
N SER A 777 -23.95 -2.35 -18.60
CA SER A 777 -23.83 -1.69 -17.29
C SER A 777 -22.38 -1.71 -16.76
N ARG A 778 -21.65 -2.84 -16.84
CA ARG A 778 -20.20 -2.91 -16.48
C ARG A 778 -19.36 -1.93 -17.30
N MET A 779 -19.51 -1.96 -18.63
CA MET A 779 -18.78 -1.10 -19.56
C MET A 779 -19.03 0.40 -19.28
N LEU A 780 -20.29 0.76 -19.01
CA LEU A 780 -20.67 2.13 -18.67
C LEU A 780 -20.18 2.55 -17.27
N ASP A 781 -20.08 1.66 -16.29
CA ASP A 781 -19.48 2.02 -15.00
C ASP A 781 -17.97 2.26 -15.12
N ALA A 782 -17.26 1.40 -15.85
CA ALA A 782 -15.84 1.61 -16.17
C ALA A 782 -15.62 2.98 -16.83
N ARG A 783 -16.49 3.37 -17.79
CA ARG A 783 -16.50 4.71 -18.40
C ARG A 783 -16.79 5.83 -17.40
N GLN A 784 -17.84 5.75 -16.56
CA GLN A 784 -18.16 6.83 -15.61
C GLN A 784 -17.11 6.97 -14.50
N LEU A 785 -16.45 5.87 -14.12
CA LEU A 785 -15.34 5.84 -13.16
C LEU A 785 -14.08 6.47 -13.77
N GLY A 786 -13.73 6.13 -15.01
CA GLY A 786 -12.64 6.76 -15.75
C GLY A 786 -12.85 8.27 -15.93
N LEU A 787 -14.06 8.69 -16.33
CA LEU A 787 -14.43 10.10 -16.43
C LEU A 787 -14.39 10.82 -15.07
N LYS A 788 -14.83 10.16 -13.97
CA LYS A 788 -14.70 10.69 -12.60
C LYS A 788 -13.23 10.91 -12.23
N LEU A 789 -12.38 9.94 -12.53
CA LEU A 789 -10.95 9.97 -12.20
C LEU A 789 -10.28 11.18 -12.86
N ILE A 790 -10.44 11.35 -14.19
CA ILE A 790 -9.81 12.48 -14.92
C ILE A 790 -10.32 13.83 -14.44
N ALA A 791 -11.63 13.99 -14.23
CA ALA A 791 -12.18 15.23 -13.68
C ALA A 791 -11.51 15.60 -12.34
N ASN A 792 -11.35 14.64 -11.43
CA ASN A 792 -10.72 14.86 -10.14
C ASN A 792 -9.20 15.13 -10.25
N VAL A 793 -8.47 14.41 -11.09
CA VAL A 793 -7.00 14.57 -11.21
C VAL A 793 -6.57 15.78 -12.05
N THR A 794 -7.46 16.38 -12.83
CA THR A 794 -7.14 17.55 -13.68
C THR A 794 -6.69 18.76 -12.85
N PHE A 795 -7.34 19.04 -11.70
CA PHE A 795 -6.86 20.05 -10.75
C PHE A 795 -5.48 19.68 -10.19
N GLY A 796 -5.28 18.40 -9.81
CA GLY A 796 -4.00 17.92 -9.29
C GLY A 796 -2.84 18.04 -10.29
N TYR A 797 -3.12 18.12 -11.59
CA TYR A 797 -2.11 18.38 -12.62
C TYR A 797 -1.64 19.85 -12.61
N THR A 798 -2.55 20.82 -12.41
CA THR A 798 -2.18 22.26 -12.41
C THR A 798 -1.35 22.64 -11.19
N ALA A 799 -1.61 22.04 -10.02
CA ALA A 799 -0.94 22.33 -8.75
C ALA A 799 0.23 21.39 -8.39
N ALA A 800 0.81 20.69 -9.37
CA ALA A 800 1.83 19.65 -9.15
C ALA A 800 3.25 20.21 -8.98
N ASN A 801 3.53 21.00 -7.94
CA ASN A 801 4.78 21.75 -7.82
C ASN A 801 6.07 20.88 -7.78
N PHE A 802 6.03 19.69 -7.17
CA PHE A 802 7.23 18.83 -7.03
C PHE A 802 7.55 18.02 -8.30
N SER A 803 6.61 17.19 -8.75
CA SER A 803 6.78 16.24 -9.87
C SER A 803 5.87 16.53 -11.07
N GLY A 804 5.28 17.72 -11.14
CA GLY A 804 4.43 18.15 -12.25
C GLY A 804 5.19 18.31 -13.56
N ARG A 805 4.47 18.11 -14.66
CA ARG A 805 5.01 18.26 -16.01
C ARG A 805 4.61 19.56 -16.70
N MET A 806 3.52 20.20 -16.28
CA MET A 806 3.18 21.58 -16.65
C MET A 806 2.38 22.28 -15.53
N PRO A 807 2.97 22.49 -14.33
CA PRO A 807 2.26 23.14 -13.24
C PRO A 807 2.21 24.67 -13.43
N CYS A 808 1.14 25.29 -12.94
CA CYS A 808 0.95 26.74 -12.90
C CYS A 808 0.19 27.07 -11.61
N ILE A 809 0.90 27.68 -10.66
CA ILE A 809 0.39 27.88 -9.32
C ILE A 809 -0.73 28.92 -9.26
N GLU A 810 -0.68 29.91 -10.15
CA GLU A 810 -1.72 30.93 -10.34
C GLU A 810 -3.08 30.30 -10.69
N VAL A 811 -3.07 29.25 -11.52
CA VAL A 811 -4.29 28.48 -11.86
C VAL A 811 -4.70 27.58 -10.67
N GLY A 812 -3.76 26.86 -10.07
CA GLY A 812 -4.03 25.95 -8.95
C GLY A 812 -4.66 26.65 -7.75
N ASP A 813 -4.02 27.71 -7.26
CA ASP A 813 -4.45 28.47 -6.09
C ASP A 813 -5.79 29.18 -6.33
N SER A 814 -6.03 29.72 -7.53
CA SER A 814 -7.34 30.33 -7.86
C SER A 814 -8.49 29.34 -7.84
N ILE A 815 -8.28 28.08 -8.24
CA ILE A 815 -9.28 27.02 -8.13
C ILE A 815 -9.59 26.73 -6.65
N VAL A 816 -8.57 26.56 -5.81
CA VAL A 816 -8.74 26.26 -4.37
C VAL A 816 -9.42 27.42 -3.64
N HIS A 817 -8.96 28.65 -3.85
CA HIS A 817 -9.51 29.82 -3.18
C HIS A 817 -10.95 30.09 -3.61
N LYS A 818 -11.29 30.00 -4.90
CA LYS A 818 -12.67 30.22 -5.37
C LYS A 818 -13.63 29.10 -4.96
N ALA A 819 -13.13 27.86 -4.81
CA ALA A 819 -13.89 26.77 -4.20
C ALA A 819 -14.15 27.03 -2.71
N ARG A 820 -13.13 27.45 -1.95
CA ARG A 820 -13.24 27.84 -0.54
C ARG A 820 -14.25 28.97 -0.33
N GLU A 821 -14.14 30.07 -1.06
CA GLU A 821 -15.09 31.19 -1.01
C GLU A 821 -16.54 30.73 -1.32
N THR A 822 -16.70 29.79 -2.26
CA THR A 822 -18.01 29.23 -2.62
C THR A 822 -18.61 28.40 -1.48
N LEU A 823 -17.80 27.65 -0.73
CA LEU A 823 -18.23 26.94 0.47
C LEU A 823 -18.53 27.92 1.63
N GLU A 824 -17.70 28.94 1.84
CA GLU A 824 -17.91 29.98 2.86
C GLU A 824 -19.21 30.77 2.61
N ARG A 825 -19.50 31.15 1.35
CA ARG A 825 -20.79 31.76 0.96
C ARG A 825 -21.98 30.83 1.20
N ALA A 826 -21.84 29.52 0.94
CA ALA A 826 -22.89 28.54 1.20
C ALA A 826 -23.15 28.34 2.71
N ILE A 827 -22.10 28.25 3.52
CA ILE A 827 -22.17 28.15 4.98
C ILE A 827 -22.88 29.38 5.58
N LYS A 828 -22.52 30.58 5.11
CA LYS A 828 -23.17 31.82 5.53
C LYS A 828 -24.67 31.81 5.19
N LEU A 829 -25.02 31.47 3.94
CA LEU A 829 -26.43 31.41 3.50
C LEU A 829 -27.27 30.44 4.36
N VAL A 830 -26.71 29.28 4.74
CA VAL A 830 -27.41 28.31 5.61
C VAL A 830 -27.61 28.85 7.03
N ASN A 831 -26.58 29.46 7.63
CA ASN A 831 -26.63 29.95 9.01
C ASN A 831 -27.49 31.24 9.15
N ASP A 832 -27.44 32.15 8.18
CA ASP A 832 -28.20 33.41 8.21
C ASP A 832 -29.71 33.18 7.98
N THR A 833 -30.08 32.11 7.26
CA THR A 833 -31.47 31.84 6.85
C THR A 833 -32.27 31.15 7.96
N LYS A 834 -32.74 31.96 8.93
CA LYS A 834 -33.52 31.53 10.11
C LYS A 834 -34.68 30.55 9.82
N LYS A 835 -35.29 30.60 8.63
CA LYS A 835 -36.46 29.77 8.24
C LYS A 835 -36.23 28.26 8.36
N TRP A 836 -34.97 27.79 8.25
CA TRP A 836 -34.63 26.37 8.29
C TRP A 836 -34.29 25.84 9.70
N GLY A 837 -34.13 26.71 10.71
CA GLY A 837 -33.65 26.31 12.04
C GLY A 837 -32.26 25.64 12.05
N ALA A 838 -31.47 25.89 10.99
CA ALA A 838 -30.26 25.16 10.64
C ALA A 838 -28.99 25.77 11.27
N ARG A 839 -27.98 24.93 11.50
CA ARG A 839 -26.61 25.34 11.87
C ARG A 839 -25.59 24.43 11.19
N VAL A 840 -24.62 24.99 10.47
CA VAL A 840 -23.45 24.23 10.00
C VAL A 840 -22.57 23.86 11.20
N VAL A 841 -22.25 22.57 11.35
CA VAL A 841 -21.45 22.03 12.47
C VAL A 841 -20.11 21.43 12.05
N TYR A 842 -19.91 21.21 10.75
CA TYR A 842 -18.64 20.79 10.13
C TYR A 842 -18.68 21.09 8.62
N GLY A 843 -17.52 21.19 7.99
CA GLY A 843 -17.35 21.40 6.56
C GLY A 843 -15.98 20.91 6.10
N ASP A 844 -15.95 20.18 4.99
CA ASP A 844 -14.82 19.38 4.55
C ASP A 844 -14.60 19.52 3.04
N THR A 845 -13.89 20.58 2.66
CA THR A 845 -13.45 20.95 1.30
C THR A 845 -14.53 21.21 0.24
N ASP A 846 -15.43 20.27 0.01
CA ASP A 846 -16.56 20.31 -0.93
C ASP A 846 -17.92 20.02 -0.27
N SER A 847 -17.92 19.49 0.95
CA SER A 847 -19.14 19.15 1.70
C SER A 847 -19.36 20.00 2.96
N MET A 848 -20.64 20.15 3.36
CA MET A 848 -21.04 20.78 4.63
C MET A 848 -22.09 19.96 5.38
N PHE A 849 -21.99 19.98 6.70
CA PHE A 849 -22.78 19.19 7.64
C PHE A 849 -23.70 20.10 8.42
N VAL A 850 -25.01 19.95 8.23
CA VAL A 850 -26.03 20.87 8.76
C VAL A 850 -26.87 20.18 9.82
N LEU A 851 -26.75 20.62 11.06
CA LEU A 851 -27.58 20.18 12.18
C LEU A 851 -28.99 20.76 12.06
N LEU A 852 -30.01 19.89 12.16
CA LEU A 852 -31.40 20.27 12.39
C LEU A 852 -31.84 19.75 13.76
N LYS A 853 -32.12 20.65 14.71
CA LYS A 853 -32.59 20.29 16.05
C LYS A 853 -34.08 19.93 16.02
N GLY A 854 -34.44 18.75 16.51
CA GLY A 854 -35.83 18.29 16.64
C GLY A 854 -36.56 17.94 15.34
N ALA A 855 -35.91 18.05 14.17
CA ALA A 855 -36.54 17.75 12.89
C ALA A 855 -36.70 16.24 12.66
N THR A 856 -37.87 15.81 12.16
CA THR A 856 -38.10 14.42 11.75
C THR A 856 -37.28 14.03 10.51
N LYS A 857 -37.26 12.75 10.14
CA LYS A 857 -36.57 12.29 8.91
C LYS A 857 -37.17 12.98 7.68
N GLU A 858 -38.49 13.03 7.59
CA GLU A 858 -39.28 13.63 6.49
C GLU A 858 -38.95 15.12 6.34
N GLN A 859 -38.96 15.86 7.46
CA GLN A 859 -38.60 17.27 7.50
C GLN A 859 -37.14 17.48 7.10
N SER A 860 -36.23 16.62 7.58
CA SER A 860 -34.80 16.69 7.27
C SER A 860 -34.53 16.50 5.77
N PHE A 861 -35.20 15.55 5.12
CA PHE A 861 -35.11 15.36 3.67
C PHE A 861 -35.64 16.57 2.89
N LYS A 862 -36.77 17.16 3.31
CA LYS A 862 -37.32 18.37 2.67
C LYS A 862 -36.38 19.58 2.81
N ILE A 863 -35.92 19.87 4.03
CA ILE A 863 -35.04 21.02 4.31
C ILE A 863 -33.70 20.87 3.59
N GLY A 864 -33.14 19.65 3.50
CA GLY A 864 -31.93 19.37 2.73
C GLY A 864 -32.09 19.69 1.24
N GLN A 865 -33.22 19.35 0.64
CA GLN A 865 -33.51 19.69 -0.76
C GLN A 865 -33.68 21.21 -0.96
N GLU A 866 -34.41 21.91 -0.08
CA GLU A 866 -34.55 23.38 -0.13
C GLU A 866 -33.20 24.11 -0.03
N ILE A 867 -32.30 23.65 0.85
CA ILE A 867 -30.94 24.20 0.98
C ILE A 867 -30.11 23.94 -0.29
N ALA A 868 -30.18 22.71 -0.84
CA ALA A 868 -29.46 22.35 -2.07
C ALA A 868 -29.88 23.23 -3.25
N GLU A 869 -31.16 23.54 -3.39
CA GLU A 869 -31.70 24.40 -4.44
C GLU A 869 -31.31 25.87 -4.25
N ALA A 870 -31.46 26.42 -3.04
CA ALA A 870 -31.11 27.82 -2.74
C ALA A 870 -29.61 28.12 -2.92
N VAL A 871 -28.72 27.22 -2.46
CA VAL A 871 -27.27 27.37 -2.68
C VAL A 871 -26.90 27.17 -4.15
N THR A 872 -27.60 26.32 -4.89
CA THR A 872 -27.38 26.17 -6.34
C THR A 872 -27.82 27.40 -7.12
N ALA A 873 -28.96 28.02 -6.76
CA ALA A 873 -29.47 29.21 -7.43
C ALA A 873 -28.57 30.46 -7.28
N THR A 874 -27.76 30.50 -6.22
CA THR A 874 -26.83 31.61 -5.90
C THR A 874 -25.42 31.42 -6.47
N ASN A 875 -25.21 30.43 -7.35
CA ASN A 875 -23.90 30.14 -7.94
C ASN A 875 -23.97 29.97 -9.48
N PRO A 876 -22.87 30.29 -10.20
CA PRO A 876 -22.83 30.18 -11.65
C PRO A 876 -22.82 28.71 -12.12
N LYS A 877 -23.55 28.42 -13.20
CA LYS A 877 -23.55 27.10 -13.85
C LYS A 877 -22.12 26.74 -14.30
N PRO A 878 -21.64 25.49 -14.10
CA PRO A 878 -22.38 24.31 -13.66
C PRO A 878 -22.32 24.02 -12.14
N VAL A 879 -21.84 24.95 -11.29
CA VAL A 879 -21.70 24.73 -9.85
C VAL A 879 -23.06 24.38 -9.23
N LYS A 880 -23.18 23.17 -8.68
CA LYS A 880 -24.42 22.66 -8.09
C LYS A 880 -24.15 21.96 -6.76
N LEU A 881 -24.90 22.36 -5.73
CA LEU A 881 -24.95 21.63 -4.46
C LEU A 881 -25.90 20.43 -4.60
N LYS A 882 -25.53 19.31 -3.98
CA LYS A 882 -26.35 18.10 -3.88
C LYS A 882 -26.65 17.83 -2.41
N PHE A 883 -27.92 17.61 -2.06
CA PHE A 883 -28.25 16.91 -0.83
C PHE A 883 -27.92 15.42 -1.01
N GLU A 884 -27.01 14.88 -0.19
CA GLU A 884 -26.51 13.51 -0.31
C GLU A 884 -27.30 12.52 0.57
N LYS A 885 -27.49 12.86 1.84
CA LYS A 885 -27.96 11.95 2.90
C LYS A 885 -28.28 12.67 4.20
N VAL A 886 -29.00 11.98 5.09
CA VAL A 886 -29.13 12.34 6.51
C VAL A 886 -28.37 11.34 7.36
N TYR A 887 -27.60 11.82 8.33
CA TYR A 887 -27.09 11.04 9.45
C TYR A 887 -28.04 11.14 10.66
N LEU A 888 -28.47 10.00 11.18
CA LEU A 888 -29.35 9.91 12.36
C LEU A 888 -29.20 8.55 13.07
N PRO A 889 -28.47 8.44 14.20
CA PRO A 889 -27.56 9.44 14.80
C PRO A 889 -26.16 9.43 14.15
N CYS A 890 -25.25 10.29 14.63
CA CYS A 890 -23.82 10.24 14.29
C CYS A 890 -22.90 10.73 15.41
N VAL A 891 -21.60 10.53 15.22
CA VAL A 891 -20.50 11.12 16.00
C VAL A 891 -19.59 11.88 15.04
N LEU A 892 -19.33 13.15 15.34
CA LEU A 892 -18.22 13.89 14.75
C LEU A 892 -17.07 13.87 15.76
N GLN A 893 -15.89 13.35 15.40
CA GLN A 893 -14.76 13.19 16.32
C GLN A 893 -13.73 14.30 16.14
N THR A 894 -13.18 14.44 14.93
CA THR A 894 -12.19 15.45 14.52
C THR A 894 -12.22 15.57 12.98
N LYS A 895 -11.48 16.52 12.42
CA LYS A 895 -11.31 16.65 10.95
C LYS A 895 -11.07 15.30 10.27
N LYS A 896 -11.91 15.01 9.26
CA LYS A 896 -11.93 13.75 8.47
C LYS A 896 -12.20 12.46 9.27
N ARG A 897 -12.68 12.56 10.51
CA ARG A 897 -13.05 11.43 11.39
C ARG A 897 -14.47 11.57 11.92
N TYR A 898 -15.40 10.83 11.33
CA TYR A 898 -16.81 10.83 11.70
C TYR A 898 -17.48 9.50 11.33
N VAL A 899 -18.61 9.18 11.99
CA VAL A 899 -19.36 7.94 11.78
C VAL A 899 -20.84 8.13 12.10
N GLY A 900 -21.73 7.50 11.34
CA GLY A 900 -23.17 7.62 11.57
C GLY A 900 -24.02 6.57 10.86
N TYR A 901 -25.30 6.55 11.24
CA TYR A 901 -26.34 5.81 10.54
C TYR A 901 -26.93 6.68 9.42
N MET A 902 -26.65 6.26 8.19
CA MET A 902 -26.90 6.97 6.94
C MET A 902 -28.22 6.54 6.30
N TYR A 903 -29.03 7.54 5.95
CA TYR A 903 -30.20 7.40 5.08
C TYR A 903 -29.99 8.21 3.79
N GLU A 904 -30.02 7.54 2.65
CA GLU A 904 -29.94 8.16 1.30
C GLU A 904 -31.33 8.47 0.73
N THR A 905 -32.38 7.77 1.16
CA THR A 905 -33.78 8.02 0.74
C THR A 905 -34.74 8.05 1.93
N LEU A 906 -35.94 8.60 1.72
CA LEU A 906 -36.96 8.70 2.75
C LEU A 906 -37.59 7.33 3.07
N GLU A 907 -37.72 6.48 2.06
CA GLU A 907 -38.33 5.15 2.13
C GLU A 907 -37.41 4.10 2.77
N GLN A 908 -36.11 4.36 2.79
CA GLN A 908 -35.10 3.50 3.40
C GLN A 908 -35.38 3.32 4.91
N LYS A 909 -35.78 2.10 5.30
CA LYS A 909 -36.07 1.73 6.69
C LYS A 909 -34.79 1.51 7.50
N ASP A 910 -33.92 0.62 7.03
CA ASP A 910 -32.70 0.24 7.74
C ASP A 910 -31.54 1.20 7.41
N PRO A 911 -30.83 1.76 8.40
CA PRO A 911 -29.69 2.64 8.15
C PRO A 911 -28.47 1.88 7.62
N VAL A 912 -27.68 2.56 6.78
CA VAL A 912 -26.33 2.09 6.42
C VAL A 912 -25.33 2.63 7.44
N PHE A 913 -24.48 1.77 7.99
CA PHE A 913 -23.37 2.22 8.85
C PHE A 913 -22.25 2.81 7.98
N ASP A 914 -22.08 4.13 8.03
CA ASP A 914 -21.08 4.86 7.24
C ASP A 914 -20.04 5.50 8.16
N ALA A 915 -18.77 5.14 7.96
CA ALA A 915 -17.64 5.53 8.80
C ALA A 915 -16.48 6.08 7.95
N LYS A 916 -15.97 7.26 8.29
CA LYS A 916 -14.86 7.93 7.61
C LYS A 916 -13.71 8.16 8.59
N GLY A 917 -12.48 7.79 8.20
CA GLY A 917 -11.22 8.07 8.91
C GLY A 917 -10.99 7.37 10.26
N ILE A 918 -12.05 6.88 10.93
CA ILE A 918 -11.97 6.09 12.16
C ILE A 918 -11.53 4.64 11.91
N GLU A 919 -11.11 3.97 12.98
CA GLU A 919 -10.41 2.68 12.98
C GLU A 919 -11.24 1.47 12.48
N THR A 920 -12.54 1.63 12.21
CA THR A 920 -13.36 0.60 11.52
C THR A 920 -12.97 0.43 10.05
N VAL A 921 -12.54 1.51 9.38
CA VAL A 921 -12.22 1.52 7.93
C VAL A 921 -10.73 1.64 7.62
N ARG A 922 -9.87 1.74 8.64
CA ARG A 922 -8.41 1.81 8.46
C ARG A 922 -7.78 0.42 8.24
N ARG A 923 -6.52 0.40 7.81
CA ARG A 923 -5.74 -0.83 7.51
C ARG A 923 -4.38 -0.87 8.22
N ASP A 924 -4.26 -0.16 9.36
CA ASP A 924 -3.07 -0.07 10.20
C ASP A 924 -3.25 -0.62 11.62
N SER A 925 -4.50 -0.76 12.10
CA SER A 925 -4.90 -1.54 13.28
C SER A 925 -5.14 -3.02 12.95
N CYS A 926 -5.18 -3.89 13.97
CA CYS A 926 -5.58 -5.30 13.81
C CYS A 926 -7.13 -5.44 13.76
N PRO A 927 -7.69 -6.51 13.15
CA PRO A 927 -9.13 -6.66 12.94
C PRO A 927 -10.00 -6.57 14.20
N ALA A 928 -9.50 -7.00 15.37
CA ALA A 928 -10.20 -6.90 16.66
C ALA A 928 -10.64 -5.45 16.96
N VAL A 929 -9.77 -4.46 16.70
CA VAL A 929 -10.07 -3.04 16.97
C VAL A 929 -11.27 -2.59 16.13
N SER A 930 -11.26 -2.92 14.83
CA SER A 930 -12.32 -2.54 13.90
C SER A 930 -13.65 -3.22 14.26
N LYS A 931 -13.64 -4.54 14.57
CA LYS A 931 -14.82 -5.30 15.01
C LYS A 931 -15.44 -4.73 16.28
N ILE A 932 -14.61 -4.49 17.31
CA ILE A 932 -15.07 -4.03 18.63
C ILE A 932 -15.61 -2.60 18.54
N LEU A 933 -14.89 -1.71 17.86
CA LEU A 933 -15.34 -0.33 17.65
C LEU A 933 -16.66 -0.27 16.87
N GLU A 934 -16.80 -1.08 15.81
CA GLU A 934 -18.04 -1.14 15.03
C GLU A 934 -19.21 -1.70 15.86
N ARG A 935 -19.03 -2.77 16.65
CA ARG A 935 -20.13 -3.29 17.48
C ARG A 935 -20.52 -2.31 18.59
N SER A 936 -19.56 -1.69 19.27
CA SER A 936 -19.81 -0.68 20.29
C SER A 936 -20.56 0.54 19.74
N LEU A 937 -20.23 0.98 18.51
CA LEU A 937 -20.94 2.07 17.83
C LEU A 937 -22.35 1.67 17.40
N LYS A 938 -22.54 0.47 16.85
CA LYS A 938 -23.87 -0.01 16.50
C LYS A 938 -24.78 -0.16 17.72
N LEU A 939 -24.27 -0.70 18.83
CA LEU A 939 -25.00 -0.72 20.11
C LEU A 939 -25.37 0.69 20.59
N LEU A 940 -24.44 1.65 20.55
CA LEU A 940 -24.71 3.06 20.88
C LEU A 940 -25.83 3.68 20.02
N PHE A 941 -25.86 3.36 18.73
CA PHE A 941 -26.86 3.90 17.80
C PHE A 941 -28.21 3.16 17.88
N GLU A 942 -28.20 1.85 18.14
CA GLU A 942 -29.36 0.96 18.25
C GLU A 942 -30.11 1.12 19.59
N THR A 943 -29.42 0.92 20.72
CA THR A 943 -30.05 0.86 22.05
C THR A 943 -29.88 2.15 22.85
N ARG A 944 -28.80 2.90 22.59
CA ARG A 944 -28.33 4.05 23.40
C ARG A 944 -28.00 3.71 24.86
N ASP A 945 -27.96 2.42 25.21
CA ASP A 945 -27.64 1.95 26.56
C ASP A 945 -26.14 1.66 26.70
N LEU A 946 -25.50 2.45 27.56
CA LEU A 946 -24.07 2.35 27.87
C LEU A 946 -23.72 1.07 28.65
N SER A 947 -24.69 0.49 29.37
CA SER A 947 -24.52 -0.72 30.20
C SER A 947 -24.20 -1.94 29.33
N LEU A 948 -24.94 -2.10 28.23
CA LEU A 948 -24.71 -3.15 27.23
C LEU A 948 -23.35 -2.98 26.53
N ILE A 949 -22.94 -1.74 26.25
CA ILE A 949 -21.62 -1.44 25.65
C ILE A 949 -20.50 -1.78 26.62
N LYS A 950 -20.63 -1.40 27.89
CA LYS A 950 -19.67 -1.70 28.96
C LYS A 950 -19.50 -3.21 29.13
N GLN A 951 -20.60 -3.95 29.31
CA GLN A 951 -20.59 -5.41 29.44
C GLN A 951 -19.97 -6.08 28.20
N TYR A 952 -20.28 -5.58 27.00
CA TYR A 952 -19.70 -6.08 25.75
C TYR A 952 -18.17 -5.87 25.69
N VAL A 953 -17.68 -4.66 25.96
CA VAL A 953 -16.24 -4.33 25.92
C VAL A 953 -15.48 -5.11 27.01
N GLN A 954 -16.04 -5.19 28.22
CA GLN A 954 -15.49 -5.99 29.32
C GLN A 954 -15.37 -7.48 28.92
N ARG A 955 -16.39 -8.05 28.28
CA ARG A 955 -16.35 -9.43 27.75
C ARG A 955 -15.22 -9.63 26.73
N GLN A 956 -15.05 -8.73 25.75
CA GLN A 956 -13.99 -8.89 24.75
C GLN A 956 -12.58 -8.74 25.36
N CYS A 957 -12.43 -7.89 26.38
CA CYS A 957 -11.18 -7.79 27.15
C CYS A 957 -10.87 -9.08 27.91
N MET A 958 -11.87 -9.69 28.57
CA MET A 958 -11.71 -10.96 29.28
C MET A 958 -11.27 -12.10 28.35
N LYS A 959 -11.91 -12.28 27.20
CA LYS A 959 -11.51 -13.31 26.21
C LYS A 959 -10.03 -13.19 25.78
N LEU A 960 -9.50 -11.97 25.73
CA LEU A 960 -8.10 -11.73 25.37
C LEU A 960 -7.13 -11.93 26.55
N LEU A 961 -7.55 -11.62 27.78
CA LEU A 961 -6.78 -11.93 29.00
C LEU A 961 -6.68 -13.45 29.25
N GLU A 962 -7.78 -14.17 29.03
CA GLU A 962 -7.85 -15.64 29.11
C GLU A 962 -7.02 -16.32 28.00
N GLY A 963 -6.87 -15.66 26.85
CA GLY A 963 -6.27 -16.25 25.64
C GLY A 963 -7.24 -17.10 24.81
N THR A 964 -8.56 -16.95 25.02
CA THR A 964 -9.62 -17.66 24.30
C THR A 964 -9.99 -17.01 22.96
N ALA A 965 -9.39 -15.86 22.62
CA ALA A 965 -9.63 -15.12 21.37
C ALA A 965 -8.66 -15.48 20.23
N SER A 966 -9.18 -15.63 19.00
CA SER A 966 -8.43 -16.02 17.81
C SER A 966 -7.27 -15.07 17.48
N ILE A 967 -6.06 -15.64 17.33
CA ILE A 967 -4.84 -14.92 16.92
C ILE A 967 -5.04 -14.13 15.63
N GLN A 968 -5.88 -14.61 14.69
CA GLN A 968 -6.14 -13.96 13.41
C GLN A 968 -6.64 -12.51 13.55
N ASP A 969 -7.39 -12.20 14.62
CA ASP A 969 -7.92 -10.85 14.87
C ASP A 969 -6.90 -9.87 15.48
N PHE A 970 -5.72 -10.37 15.84
CA PHE A 970 -4.61 -9.61 16.43
C PHE A 970 -3.43 -9.43 15.47
N ILE A 971 -3.52 -9.98 14.25
CA ILE A 971 -2.53 -9.77 13.19
C ILE A 971 -2.59 -8.32 12.69
N PHE A 972 -1.46 -7.62 12.78
CA PHE A 972 -1.19 -6.40 12.01
C PHE A 972 -0.60 -6.77 10.66
N ALA A 973 -0.78 -5.92 9.65
CA ALA A 973 -0.10 -6.07 8.36
C ALA A 973 0.46 -4.70 7.91
N LYS A 974 1.80 -4.58 7.84
CA LYS A 974 2.48 -3.34 7.47
C LYS A 974 3.28 -3.48 6.20
N GLU A 975 3.25 -2.42 5.41
CA GLU A 975 3.87 -2.35 4.09
C GLU A 975 5.39 -2.29 4.18
N TYR A 976 6.05 -3.20 3.46
CA TYR A 976 7.48 -3.18 3.22
C TYR A 976 7.82 -2.22 2.08
N ARG A 977 8.90 -1.44 2.25
CA ARG A 977 9.31 -0.38 1.31
C ARG A 977 10.62 -0.67 0.58
N GLY A 978 11.15 -1.89 0.71
CA GLY A 978 12.52 -2.21 0.31
C GLY A 978 13.53 -1.78 1.37
N SER A 979 14.59 -2.57 1.54
CA SER A 979 15.59 -2.41 2.60
C SER A 979 16.29 -1.04 2.56
N PHE A 980 16.66 -0.58 1.36
CA PHE A 980 17.34 0.70 1.12
C PHE A 980 16.48 1.95 1.35
N SER A 981 15.14 1.84 1.25
CA SER A 981 14.21 2.97 1.41
C SER A 981 14.00 3.42 2.86
N TYR A 982 14.54 2.68 3.82
CA TYR A 982 14.46 3.02 5.24
C TYR A 982 15.72 3.72 5.71
N LYS A 983 15.57 4.80 6.51
CA LYS A 983 16.71 5.46 7.16
C LYS A 983 17.52 4.46 8.03
N PRO A 984 18.85 4.59 8.11
CA PRO A 984 19.66 3.83 9.06
C PRO A 984 19.08 3.91 10.47
N GLY A 985 19.02 2.77 11.17
CA GLY A 985 18.41 2.67 12.50
C GLY A 985 16.87 2.63 12.54
N ALA A 986 16.16 2.58 11.40
CA ALA A 986 14.70 2.51 11.41
C ALA A 986 14.14 1.24 12.09
N CYS A 987 13.31 1.43 13.11
CA CYS A 987 12.64 0.39 13.90
C CYS A 987 11.21 0.10 13.38
N VAL A 988 11.11 -0.39 12.13
CA VAL A 988 9.82 -0.72 11.50
C VAL A 988 9.56 -2.24 11.59
N PRO A 989 8.40 -2.71 12.10
CA PRO A 989 8.12 -4.15 12.27
C PRO A 989 8.32 -5.02 11.02
N ALA A 990 7.90 -4.54 9.84
CA ALA A 990 8.09 -5.25 8.57
C ALA A 990 9.57 -5.43 8.23
N LEU A 991 10.37 -4.35 8.34
CA LEU A 991 11.82 -4.37 8.11
C LEU A 991 12.55 -5.25 9.13
N GLU A 992 12.15 -5.21 10.39
CA GLU A 992 12.78 -5.98 11.46
C GLU A 992 12.50 -7.50 11.34
N LEU A 993 11.31 -7.88 10.89
CA LEU A 993 11.04 -9.28 10.52
C LEU A 993 11.80 -9.68 9.25
N THR A 994 11.86 -8.80 8.25
CA THR A 994 12.61 -9.05 7.00
C THR A 994 14.09 -9.29 7.27
N ARG A 995 14.73 -8.49 8.14
CA ARG A 995 16.12 -8.74 8.59
C ARG A 995 16.32 -10.14 9.18
N LYS A 996 15.39 -10.61 10.00
CA LYS A 996 15.44 -11.94 10.64
C LYS A 996 15.23 -13.06 9.65
N MET A 997 14.32 -12.87 8.69
CA MET A 997 14.10 -13.79 7.58
C MET A 997 15.36 -13.89 6.71
N LEU A 998 15.96 -12.75 6.34
CA LEU A 998 17.23 -12.68 5.59
C LEU A 998 18.44 -13.32 6.28
N THR A 999 18.47 -13.41 7.62
CA THR A 999 19.53 -14.17 8.34
C THR A 999 19.37 -15.69 8.27
N TYR A 1000 18.22 -16.19 7.82
CA TYR A 1000 17.96 -17.61 7.60
C TYR A 1000 17.97 -17.97 6.11
N ASP A 1001 17.38 -17.13 5.27
CA ASP A 1001 17.22 -17.35 3.84
C ASP A 1001 17.23 -16.02 3.06
N ARG A 1002 18.07 -15.92 2.01
CA ARG A 1002 18.16 -14.75 1.13
C ARG A 1002 16.92 -14.54 0.27
N ARG A 1003 16.17 -15.61 -0.04
CA ARG A 1003 14.99 -15.58 -0.92
C ARG A 1003 13.73 -15.10 -0.21
N SER A 1004 13.72 -15.17 1.12
CA SER A 1004 12.64 -14.69 2.00
C SER A 1004 12.54 -13.15 2.16
N GLU A 1005 13.03 -12.32 1.22
CA GLU A 1005 12.76 -10.87 1.26
C GLU A 1005 11.39 -10.53 0.63
N PRO A 1006 10.47 -9.89 1.38
CA PRO A 1006 9.18 -9.43 0.84
C PRO A 1006 9.38 -8.40 -0.28
N ARG A 1007 8.50 -8.38 -1.29
CA ARG A 1007 8.60 -7.39 -2.37
C ARG A 1007 8.16 -6.00 -1.91
N VAL A 1008 8.67 -4.95 -2.57
CA VAL A 1008 8.27 -3.57 -2.27
C VAL A 1008 6.77 -3.39 -2.50
N GLY A 1009 6.07 -2.84 -1.49
CA GLY A 1009 4.61 -2.69 -1.50
C GLY A 1009 3.84 -3.88 -0.90
N GLU A 1010 4.50 -4.99 -0.60
CA GLU A 1010 3.91 -6.16 0.08
C GLU A 1010 3.63 -5.86 1.56
N ARG A 1011 2.68 -6.57 2.18
CA ARG A 1011 2.23 -6.30 3.56
C ARG A 1011 2.59 -7.44 4.52
N VAL A 1012 3.75 -7.32 5.15
CA VAL A 1012 4.28 -8.28 6.13
C VAL A 1012 3.33 -8.41 7.34
N PRO A 1013 2.79 -9.60 7.62
CA PRO A 1013 1.91 -9.85 8.77
C PRO A 1013 2.72 -10.08 10.05
N TYR A 1014 2.28 -9.50 11.16
CA TYR A 1014 2.95 -9.66 12.46
C TYR A 1014 1.99 -9.58 13.65
N VAL A 1015 2.41 -10.17 14.77
CA VAL A 1015 1.77 -10.10 16.09
C VAL A 1015 2.77 -9.60 17.14
N ILE A 1016 2.25 -9.18 18.30
CA ILE A 1016 3.05 -8.67 19.42
C ILE A 1016 2.90 -9.61 20.63
N ILE A 1017 4.02 -10.21 21.04
CA ILE A 1017 4.08 -11.19 22.13
C ILE A 1017 4.35 -10.55 23.49
N CYS A 1018 4.07 -11.28 24.56
CA CYS A 1018 4.56 -10.98 25.90
C CYS A 1018 6.11 -10.97 25.94
N GLY A 1019 6.66 -10.22 26.88
CA GLY A 1019 8.10 -10.17 27.16
C GLY A 1019 8.35 -9.54 28.53
N ALA A 1020 9.62 -9.46 28.93
CA ALA A 1020 9.99 -8.86 30.21
C ALA A 1020 9.61 -7.35 30.26
N PRO A 1021 9.33 -6.79 31.46
CA PRO A 1021 9.11 -5.35 31.63
C PRO A 1021 10.26 -4.53 31.04
N GLY A 1022 9.94 -3.40 30.41
CA GLY A 1022 10.92 -2.50 29.79
C GLY A 1022 11.47 -2.94 28.42
N VAL A 1023 11.21 -4.15 27.95
CA VAL A 1023 11.68 -4.61 26.63
C VAL A 1023 11.05 -3.77 25.49
N PRO A 1024 11.86 -3.21 24.55
CA PRO A 1024 11.34 -2.43 23.43
C PRO A 1024 10.36 -3.22 22.55
N LEU A 1025 9.21 -2.61 22.25
CA LEU A 1025 8.12 -3.25 21.50
C LEU A 1025 8.56 -3.92 20.18
N ILE A 1026 9.55 -3.34 19.50
CA ILE A 1026 10.10 -3.86 18.24
C ILE A 1026 10.76 -5.25 18.40
N GLN A 1027 11.29 -5.57 19.58
CA GLN A 1027 11.86 -6.89 19.90
C GLN A 1027 10.76 -7.93 20.19
N LEU A 1028 9.56 -7.48 20.55
CA LEU A 1028 8.36 -8.30 20.81
C LEU A 1028 7.52 -8.58 19.55
N VAL A 1029 7.99 -8.17 18.37
CA VAL A 1029 7.36 -8.48 17.08
C VAL A 1029 7.72 -9.92 16.66
N ARG A 1030 6.72 -10.72 16.28
CA ARG A 1030 6.86 -12.08 15.72
C ARG A 1030 5.94 -12.27 14.51
N ARG A 1031 6.29 -13.21 13.63
CA ARG A 1031 5.37 -13.69 12.59
C ARG A 1031 4.25 -14.53 13.23
N PRO A 1032 3.02 -14.56 12.68
CA PRO A 1032 1.93 -15.37 13.24
C PRO A 1032 2.26 -16.86 13.32
N VAL A 1033 3.04 -17.39 12.35
CA VAL A 1033 3.44 -18.81 12.29
C VAL A 1033 4.37 -19.18 13.45
N GLU A 1034 5.29 -18.30 13.85
CA GLU A 1034 6.21 -18.53 14.98
C GLU A 1034 5.43 -18.73 16.29
N VAL A 1035 4.35 -17.97 16.48
CA VAL A 1035 3.46 -18.05 17.66
C VAL A 1035 2.51 -19.26 17.61
N LEU A 1036 2.33 -19.87 16.44
CA LEU A 1036 1.61 -21.15 16.30
C LEU A 1036 2.53 -22.37 16.46
N GLN A 1037 3.85 -22.20 16.35
CA GLN A 1037 4.85 -23.26 16.47
C GLN A 1037 5.47 -23.34 17.87
N ASP A 1038 5.69 -22.21 18.55
CA ASP A 1038 6.26 -22.16 19.90
C ASP A 1038 5.19 -21.84 20.96
N PRO A 1039 4.77 -22.83 21.80
CA PRO A 1039 3.75 -22.64 22.82
C PRO A 1039 4.20 -21.74 24.00
N ALA A 1040 5.49 -21.38 24.10
CA ALA A 1040 5.95 -20.38 25.06
C ALA A 1040 5.57 -18.94 24.65
N LEU A 1041 5.24 -18.70 23.37
CA LEU A 1041 4.89 -17.39 22.86
C LEU A 1041 3.40 -17.10 23.03
N ARG A 1042 3.05 -16.18 23.93
CA ARG A 1042 1.67 -15.71 24.15
C ARG A 1042 1.48 -14.27 23.69
N LEU A 1043 0.30 -13.93 23.17
CA LEU A 1043 -0.05 -12.56 22.76
C LEU A 1043 -0.04 -11.60 23.96
N ASN A 1044 0.42 -10.37 23.75
CA ASN A 1044 0.46 -9.34 24.79
C ASN A 1044 -0.92 -8.69 25.00
N ALA A 1045 -1.81 -9.40 25.71
CA ALA A 1045 -3.18 -8.95 25.97
C ALA A 1045 -3.24 -7.51 26.50
N THR A 1046 -2.40 -7.17 27.49
CA THR A 1046 -2.31 -5.81 28.07
C THR A 1046 -1.97 -4.75 27.01
N TYR A 1047 -1.03 -5.02 26.09
CA TYR A 1047 -0.71 -4.12 24.99
C TYR A 1047 -1.90 -3.94 24.04
N TYR A 1048 -2.51 -5.03 23.58
CA TYR A 1048 -3.64 -4.95 22.64
C TYR A 1048 -4.84 -4.23 23.27
N ILE A 1049 -5.18 -4.50 24.53
CA ILE A 1049 -6.25 -3.79 25.23
C ILE A 1049 -5.90 -2.29 25.38
N THR A 1050 -4.80 -1.97 26.08
CA THR A 1050 -4.50 -0.59 26.49
C THR A 1050 -3.98 0.32 25.39
N LYS A 1051 -3.35 -0.22 24.33
CA LYS A 1051 -2.75 0.57 23.24
C LYS A 1051 -3.45 0.44 21.89
N GLN A 1052 -4.38 -0.51 21.71
CA GLN A 1052 -5.06 -0.72 20.41
C GLN A 1052 -6.59 -0.67 20.52
N ILE A 1053 -7.21 -1.39 21.47
CA ILE A 1053 -8.67 -1.51 21.58
C ILE A 1053 -9.28 -0.33 22.33
N LEU A 1054 -8.75 0.03 23.51
CA LEU A 1054 -9.31 1.11 24.33
C LEU A 1054 -9.14 2.52 23.74
N PRO A 1055 -8.00 2.93 23.14
CA PRO A 1055 -7.83 4.32 22.69
C PRO A 1055 -8.81 4.80 21.59
N PRO A 1056 -9.22 3.96 20.60
CA PRO A 1056 -10.29 4.33 19.66
C PRO A 1056 -11.68 4.41 20.30
N LEU A 1057 -12.00 3.52 21.24
CA LEU A 1057 -13.25 3.57 22.01
C LEU A 1057 -13.30 4.84 22.87
N ALA A 1058 -12.23 5.12 23.61
CA ALA A 1058 -12.10 6.29 24.48
C ALA A 1058 -12.32 7.60 23.71
N ARG A 1059 -11.71 7.78 22.53
CA ARG A 1059 -11.91 8.96 21.66
C ARG A 1059 -13.36 9.16 21.15
N ILE A 1060 -14.26 8.20 21.33
CA ILE A 1060 -15.68 8.32 20.99
C ILE A 1060 -16.50 8.50 22.26
N PHE A 1061 -16.31 7.63 23.26
CA PHE A 1061 -17.11 7.65 24.48
C PHE A 1061 -16.75 8.82 25.42
N SER A 1062 -15.56 9.40 25.31
CA SER A 1062 -15.22 10.67 25.98
C SER A 1062 -16.07 11.85 25.50
N LEU A 1063 -16.56 11.81 24.25
CA LEU A 1063 -17.51 12.81 23.70
C LEU A 1063 -18.93 12.68 24.29
N ILE A 1064 -19.12 11.70 25.18
CA ILE A 1064 -20.35 11.42 25.96
C ILE A 1064 -20.02 11.47 27.47
N GLY A 1065 -18.81 11.91 27.85
CA GLY A 1065 -18.37 12.02 29.25
C GLY A 1065 -17.92 10.71 29.92
N ILE A 1066 -17.59 9.68 29.14
CA ILE A 1066 -17.30 8.33 29.65
C ILE A 1066 -15.81 8.01 29.52
N ASP A 1067 -15.16 7.62 30.62
CA ASP A 1067 -13.87 6.95 30.56
C ASP A 1067 -14.02 5.42 30.37
N VAL A 1068 -13.45 4.91 29.27
CA VAL A 1068 -13.45 3.49 28.92
C VAL A 1068 -12.29 2.74 29.58
N PHE A 1069 -11.26 3.42 30.09
CA PHE A 1069 -10.16 2.77 30.82
C PHE A 1069 -10.60 2.28 32.20
N SER A 1070 -11.49 3.02 32.88
CA SER A 1070 -12.16 2.59 34.12
C SER A 1070 -12.77 1.20 33.98
N TRP A 1071 -13.47 0.91 32.89
CA TRP A 1071 -14.11 -0.40 32.64
C TRP A 1071 -13.12 -1.56 32.55
N TYR A 1072 -11.86 -1.29 32.16
CA TYR A 1072 -10.78 -2.28 32.18
C TYR A 1072 -10.11 -2.38 33.55
N HIS A 1073 -10.04 -1.28 34.31
CA HIS A 1073 -9.52 -1.28 35.68
C HIS A 1073 -10.45 -1.96 36.69
N GLU A 1074 -11.76 -1.98 36.42
CA GLU A 1074 -12.77 -2.76 37.15
C GLU A 1074 -12.65 -4.28 36.95
N LEU A 1075 -12.01 -4.75 35.87
CA LEU A 1075 -11.93 -6.19 35.61
C LEU A 1075 -11.04 -6.90 36.63
N PRO A 1076 -11.42 -8.12 37.07
CA PRO A 1076 -10.56 -8.94 37.92
C PRO A 1076 -9.25 -9.22 37.18
N ARG A 1077 -8.11 -8.90 37.80
CA ARG A 1077 -6.78 -9.13 37.21
C ARG A 1077 -6.38 -10.61 37.33
N ILE A 1078 -7.09 -11.49 36.63
CA ILE A 1078 -6.85 -12.94 36.66
C ILE A 1078 -5.51 -13.25 36.01
N GLN A 1079 -4.45 -13.40 36.82
CA GLN A 1079 -3.16 -13.91 36.38
C GLN A 1079 -3.21 -15.44 36.23
N LYS A 1080 -3.82 -15.94 35.15
CA LYS A 1080 -3.77 -17.37 34.82
C LYS A 1080 -2.35 -17.77 34.40
N ALA A 1081 -1.58 -18.21 35.40
CA ALA A 1081 -0.29 -18.85 35.25
C ALA A 1081 -0.46 -20.18 34.51
N THR A 1082 -0.32 -20.15 33.18
CA THR A 1082 -0.37 -21.35 32.34
C THR A 1082 0.86 -22.20 32.57
N SER A 1083 0.70 -23.37 33.18
CA SER A 1083 1.73 -24.40 33.25
C SER A 1083 2.09 -24.87 31.83
N SER A 1084 3.35 -24.67 31.44
CA SER A 1084 3.90 -25.30 30.23
C SER A 1084 3.89 -26.82 30.41
N SER A 1085 3.38 -27.57 29.43
CA SER A 1085 3.44 -29.03 29.44
C SER A 1085 4.89 -29.51 29.53
N ARG A 1086 5.15 -30.51 30.38
CA ARG A 1086 6.49 -31.10 30.54
C ARG A 1086 6.81 -31.92 29.29
N SER A 1087 7.89 -31.55 28.59
CA SER A 1087 8.46 -32.31 27.47
C SER A 1087 9.99 -32.28 27.57
N GLU A 1088 10.57 -33.42 27.95
CA GLU A 1088 12.00 -33.74 28.07
C GLU A 1088 12.93 -32.84 28.93
N PRO A 1089 13.73 -33.43 29.85
CA PRO A 1089 14.58 -32.69 30.80
C PRO A 1089 16.03 -32.45 30.30
N GLU A 1090 16.25 -32.12 29.02
CA GLU A 1090 17.62 -31.94 28.48
C GLU A 1090 18.02 -30.47 28.19
N GLY A 1091 18.95 -29.97 29.00
CA GLY A 1091 20.05 -29.11 28.52
C GLY A 1091 19.80 -27.61 28.27
N ARG A 1092 18.59 -27.06 28.45
CA ARG A 1092 18.34 -25.61 28.28
C ARG A 1092 17.73 -24.95 29.52
N LYS A 1093 18.19 -23.73 29.82
CA LYS A 1093 17.82 -22.97 31.03
C LYS A 1093 16.34 -22.57 30.99
N GLY A 1094 15.53 -23.24 31.80
CA GLY A 1094 14.09 -22.98 31.94
C GLY A 1094 13.76 -21.62 32.54
N THR A 1095 12.59 -21.08 32.21
CA THR A 1095 12.02 -19.91 32.89
C THR A 1095 11.52 -20.28 34.28
N ILE A 1096 11.56 -19.34 35.22
CA ILE A 1096 11.11 -19.49 36.62
C ILE A 1096 9.67 -20.06 36.72
N SER A 1097 8.80 -19.76 35.75
CA SER A 1097 7.44 -20.30 35.64
C SER A 1097 7.36 -21.83 35.58
N GLN A 1098 8.42 -22.53 35.14
CA GLN A 1098 8.47 -24.01 35.13
C GLN A 1098 8.56 -24.62 36.54
N TYR A 1099 8.96 -23.82 37.55
CA TYR A 1099 9.09 -24.23 38.94
C TYR A 1099 7.88 -23.81 39.81
N PHE A 1100 6.92 -23.05 39.26
CA PHE A 1100 5.73 -22.56 39.97
C PHE A 1100 4.43 -23.15 39.38
N THR A 1101 4.07 -24.36 39.81
CA THR A 1101 2.80 -25.01 39.43
C THR A 1101 1.64 -24.58 40.34
N THR A 1102 0.99 -23.46 40.02
CA THR A 1102 -0.31 -23.05 40.60
C THR A 1102 -1.47 -23.66 39.80
N LEU A 1103 -1.76 -24.95 40.04
CA LEU A 1103 -2.79 -25.71 39.34
C LEU A 1103 -4.20 -25.27 39.79
N HIS A 1104 -4.88 -24.47 38.98
CA HIS A 1104 -6.27 -24.08 39.24
C HIS A 1104 -7.21 -25.28 39.01
N CYS A 1105 -8.25 -25.41 39.83
CA CYS A 1105 -9.23 -26.49 39.73
C CYS A 1105 -10.07 -26.29 38.45
N PRO A 1106 -10.09 -27.23 37.49
CA PRO A 1106 -10.80 -27.01 36.23
C PRO A 1106 -12.32 -26.84 36.39
N VAL A 1107 -12.90 -27.29 37.51
CA VAL A 1107 -14.35 -27.21 37.78
C VAL A 1107 -14.78 -25.93 38.52
N CYS A 1108 -13.88 -25.26 39.25
CA CYS A 1108 -14.24 -24.09 40.08
C CYS A 1108 -13.20 -22.97 40.14
N ASP A 1109 -12.09 -23.08 39.39
CA ASP A 1109 -10.95 -22.15 39.34
C ASP A 1109 -10.20 -21.91 40.68
N ASP A 1110 -10.64 -22.51 41.80
CA ASP A 1110 -9.92 -22.50 43.10
C ASP A 1110 -8.46 -22.96 42.90
N LEU A 1111 -7.50 -22.31 43.59
CA LEU A 1111 -6.10 -22.73 43.59
C LEU A 1111 -5.91 -24.12 44.22
N THR A 1112 -5.08 -24.96 43.58
CA THR A 1112 -4.74 -26.31 44.04
C THR A 1112 -3.27 -26.64 43.82
N GLN A 1113 -2.80 -27.68 44.49
CA GLN A 1113 -1.55 -28.40 44.18
C GLN A 1113 -1.82 -29.80 43.61
N HIS A 1114 -3.09 -30.21 43.52
CA HIS A 1114 -3.52 -31.60 43.30
C HIS A 1114 -4.48 -31.75 42.10
N GLY A 1115 -4.45 -30.79 41.17
CA GLY A 1115 -5.27 -30.71 39.96
C GLY A 1115 -6.74 -30.33 40.21
N ILE A 1116 -7.39 -30.98 41.18
CA ILE A 1116 -8.80 -30.74 41.56
C ILE A 1116 -8.81 -30.39 43.05
N CYS A 1117 -9.54 -29.33 43.43
CA CYS A 1117 -9.57 -28.84 44.81
C CYS A 1117 -10.30 -29.81 45.76
N THR A 1118 -10.09 -29.67 47.06
CA THR A 1118 -10.74 -30.52 48.09
C THR A 1118 -12.26 -30.44 48.06
N LYS A 1119 -12.85 -29.27 47.78
CA LYS A 1119 -14.30 -29.07 47.62
C LYS A 1119 -14.87 -29.87 46.45
N CYS A 1120 -14.19 -29.86 45.30
CA CYS A 1120 -14.61 -30.62 44.12
C CYS A 1120 -14.36 -32.12 44.30
N ARG A 1121 -13.28 -32.51 45.00
CA ARG A 1121 -12.98 -33.92 45.30
C ARG A 1121 -14.04 -34.61 46.17
N SER A 1122 -14.84 -33.88 46.98
CA SER A 1122 -15.97 -34.48 47.71
C SER A 1122 -17.23 -34.69 46.85
N GLN A 1123 -17.26 -34.19 45.62
CA GLN A 1123 -18.35 -34.39 44.65
C GLN A 1123 -17.83 -35.03 43.34
N PRO A 1124 -17.19 -36.22 43.39
CA PRO A 1124 -16.49 -36.80 42.25
C PRO A 1124 -17.41 -37.07 41.04
N GLN A 1125 -18.68 -37.43 41.28
CA GLN A 1125 -19.67 -37.62 40.21
C GLN A 1125 -19.96 -36.31 39.45
N HIS A 1126 -20.11 -35.18 40.16
CA HIS A 1126 -20.41 -33.89 39.56
C HIS A 1126 -19.20 -33.37 38.75
N VAL A 1127 -17.99 -33.49 39.32
CA VAL A 1127 -16.72 -33.21 38.64
C VAL A 1127 -16.57 -34.06 37.37
N ALA A 1128 -16.84 -35.36 37.45
CA ALA A 1128 -16.74 -36.25 36.30
C ALA A 1128 -17.72 -35.85 35.18
N VAL A 1129 -18.95 -35.45 35.50
CA VAL A 1129 -19.92 -34.98 34.50
C VAL A 1129 -19.45 -33.68 33.83
N ILE A 1130 -19.00 -32.68 34.60
CA ILE A 1130 -18.54 -31.39 34.07
C ILE A 1130 -17.33 -31.58 33.14
N LEU A 1131 -16.29 -32.28 33.61
CA LEU A 1131 -15.08 -32.47 32.80
C LEU A 1131 -15.33 -33.32 31.56
N ASN A 1132 -16.19 -34.35 31.62
CA ASN A 1132 -16.59 -35.09 30.42
C ASN A 1132 -17.42 -34.23 29.46
N GLN A 1133 -18.21 -33.25 29.92
CA GLN A 1133 -18.89 -32.32 29.02
C GLN A 1133 -17.88 -31.41 28.31
N GLU A 1134 -16.95 -30.79 29.05
CA GLU A 1134 -15.93 -29.90 28.47
C GLU A 1134 -15.05 -30.63 27.45
N ILE A 1135 -14.59 -31.84 27.78
CA ILE A 1135 -13.82 -32.70 26.88
C ILE A 1135 -14.64 -33.00 25.62
N ARG A 1136 -15.88 -33.50 25.74
CA ARG A 1136 -16.76 -33.78 24.58
C ARG A 1136 -17.07 -32.56 23.73
N GLU A 1137 -17.09 -31.37 24.33
CA GLU A 1137 -17.24 -30.13 23.60
C GLU A 1137 -15.98 -29.74 22.82
N LEU A 1138 -14.79 -29.92 23.40
CA LEU A 1138 -13.50 -29.68 22.73
C LEU A 1138 -13.25 -30.70 21.63
N GLU A 1139 -13.49 -31.99 21.88
CA GLU A 1139 -13.44 -33.07 20.89
C GLU A 1139 -14.35 -32.76 19.70
N ARG A 1140 -15.63 -32.45 19.94
CA ARG A 1140 -16.58 -32.09 18.88
C ARG A 1140 -16.14 -30.85 18.07
N LYS A 1141 -15.55 -29.84 18.73
CA LYS A 1141 -14.99 -28.65 18.08
C LYS A 1141 -13.79 -29.05 17.20
N GLN A 1142 -12.90 -29.93 17.67
CA GLN A 1142 -11.77 -30.45 16.92
C GLN A 1142 -12.20 -31.30 15.72
N GLU A 1143 -13.10 -32.27 15.90
CA GLU A 1143 -13.67 -33.09 14.82
C GLU A 1143 -14.33 -32.23 13.74
N GLN A 1144 -15.11 -31.22 14.14
CA GLN A 1144 -15.76 -30.30 13.21
C GLN A 1144 -14.72 -29.49 12.40
N LEU A 1145 -13.66 -28.99 13.04
CA LEU A 1145 -12.57 -28.28 12.36
C LEU A 1145 -11.79 -29.19 11.41
N VAL A 1146 -11.46 -30.42 11.84
CA VAL A 1146 -10.80 -31.43 10.99
C VAL A 1146 -11.68 -31.78 9.78
N LYS A 1147 -12.99 -31.95 9.96
CA LYS A 1147 -13.94 -32.21 8.87
C LYS A 1147 -14.05 -31.03 7.90
N ILE A 1148 -14.04 -29.79 8.40
CA ILE A 1148 -13.98 -28.59 7.54
C ILE A 1148 -12.67 -28.54 6.74
N CYS A 1149 -11.53 -28.86 7.35
CA CYS A 1149 -10.23 -28.89 6.67
C CYS A 1149 -10.19 -29.97 5.58
N LYS A 1150 -10.62 -31.21 5.90
CA LYS A 1150 -10.74 -32.33 4.96
C LYS A 1150 -11.56 -31.96 3.72
N ASN A 1151 -12.78 -31.46 3.93
CA ASN A 1151 -13.65 -30.94 2.87
C ASN A 1151 -12.99 -29.82 2.04
N CYS A 1152 -12.18 -28.96 2.66
CA CYS A 1152 -11.46 -27.87 2.00
C CYS A 1152 -10.22 -28.34 1.20
N THR A 1153 -9.72 -29.55 1.46
CA THR A 1153 -8.55 -30.16 0.79
C THR A 1153 -8.92 -31.32 -0.14
N GLY A 1154 -10.20 -31.61 -0.35
CA GLY A 1154 -10.67 -32.73 -1.18
C GLY A 1154 -10.18 -34.11 -0.71
N CYS A 1155 -10.04 -34.31 0.61
CA CYS A 1155 -9.43 -35.50 1.24
C CYS A 1155 -10.30 -36.11 2.35
#